data_AF-A0A7T0WEA8-F1
#
_entry.id   AF-A0A7T0WEA8-F1
#
_cell.length_a   1.000
_cell.length_b   1.000
_cell.length_c   1.000
_cell.angle_alpha   90.00
_cell.angle_beta   90.00
_cell.angle_gamma   90.00
#
_symmetry.space_group_name_H-M   'P 1'
#
loop_
_entity.id
_entity.type
_entity.pdbx_description
1 polymer ?
#
loop_
_entity_poly.entity_id
_entity_poly.type
_entity_poly.pdbx_seq_one_letter_code
_entity_poly.pdbx_strand_id
1 'polypeptide(L)'
;MNDMAKNLILWLVIAAVLLTVFNNFSTESAPQTMNYTQFVEQVQDQEVRSVTIDGYTISGERTDGSQFQTIRPAAEDPKLMDDLLSNDVTVIGKEPEQQSIWTRLLIASFPILLILAIFMFFMRQMQGGAGGGKGGPMSFGKSKAKLLSHDQVKTTFSDVAGCDEAKEEVEELVDFLRDPTKFQRLGGTIPRGVLMVGPPGTGKTLLAKSIAGEAKVPFFSISGSDFVEMFVGVGASRVRDMFEQAKKQAPCIIFIDEIDAVGRSRGAGMGGGNDEREQTLNQLLVEMDGFEANEGVIVIAATNRPDVLDPALLRPGRFDRQVTVALPDIRGREHILGVHLRKVPLADDVKPQLIARGTPGFSGADLANLVNEAALFAARRNKRLVSMEELDLAKDKIMMGAERKSMVMTDKEKLNTAYHESGHAIIGLVAPSHDPVYKVTIIPRGRALGVTMFLPEEDRYSLSRQQILSQICSLFGGRIAEEMTLGPNGVTTGASNDIKRATELAHNMVAKWGLSDEMGPIMYDEDESHQFLGGPGQGGSKMKSGETTTRLDKEVRKIIDDCYEEARRILTDNRDKLDAMAEALMKYETIDADQLKDIMDGRDPRPPEGWNDGDSSGGGTPASSDQSSASPSDTRNGDEASGDGDSDDEEPSRRPSDPLGGPAGP
;
A
#
# COMPACT_ATOMS: atom_id res chain seq x y z
N MET A 1 -18.26 31.71 -41.57
CA MET A 1 -17.02 31.79 -42.37
C MET A 1 -16.53 30.36 -42.59
N ASN A 2 -16.48 29.91 -43.85
CA ASN A 2 -16.03 28.56 -44.22
C ASN A 2 -14.66 28.24 -43.59
N ASP A 3 -14.46 27.01 -43.11
CA ASP A 3 -13.17 26.55 -42.55
C ASP A 3 -12.00 26.72 -43.52
N MET A 4 -12.29 26.72 -44.83
CA MET A 4 -11.33 27.05 -45.87
C MET A 4 -10.79 28.49 -45.76
N ALA A 5 -11.63 29.46 -45.37
CA ALA A 5 -11.21 30.86 -45.19
C ALA A 5 -10.33 31.04 -43.95
N LYS A 6 -10.57 30.28 -42.87
CA LYS A 6 -9.74 30.32 -41.67
C LYS A 6 -8.34 29.75 -41.93
N ASN A 7 -8.26 28.62 -42.64
CA ASN A 7 -6.98 28.04 -43.05
C ASN A 7 -6.21 28.98 -43.99
N LEU A 8 -6.90 29.64 -44.92
CA LEU A 8 -6.25 30.55 -45.87
C LEU A 8 -5.69 31.81 -45.19
N ILE A 9 -6.39 32.36 -44.19
CA ILE A 9 -5.91 33.49 -43.37
C ILE A 9 -4.67 33.08 -42.56
N LEU A 10 -4.66 31.89 -41.96
CA LEU A 10 -3.52 31.37 -41.20
C LEU A 10 -2.26 31.26 -42.07
N TRP A 11 -2.39 30.69 -43.28
CA TRP A 11 -1.27 30.55 -44.21
C TRP A 11 -0.74 31.90 -44.70
N LEU A 12 -1.61 32.90 -44.88
CA LEU A 12 -1.23 34.27 -45.23
C LEU A 12 -0.40 34.95 -44.13
N VAL A 13 -0.78 34.78 -42.87
CA VAL A 13 -0.03 35.33 -41.73
C VAL A 13 1.36 34.69 -41.62
N ILE A 14 1.45 33.37 -41.78
CA ILE A 14 2.74 32.65 -41.77
C ILE A 14 3.65 33.13 -42.91
N ALA A 15 3.10 33.30 -44.12
CA ALA A 15 3.86 33.79 -45.26
C ALA A 15 4.38 35.23 -45.05
N ALA A 16 3.57 36.11 -44.47
CA ALA A 16 3.96 37.50 -44.17
C ALA A 16 5.11 37.57 -43.15
N VAL A 17 5.05 36.74 -42.09
CA VAL A 17 6.12 36.68 -41.08
C VAL A 17 7.43 36.19 -41.69
N LEU A 18 7.39 35.14 -42.53
CA LEU A 18 8.58 34.63 -43.21
C LEU A 18 9.22 35.65 -44.14
N LEU A 19 8.42 36.42 -44.88
CA LEU A 19 8.90 37.44 -45.81
C LEU A 19 9.57 38.61 -45.07
N THR A 20 9.05 38.97 -43.90
CA THR A 20 9.61 40.04 -43.05
C THR A 20 10.97 39.66 -42.48
N VAL A 21 11.15 38.39 -42.11
CA VAL A 21 12.44 37.86 -41.61
C VAL A 21 13.48 37.79 -42.73
N PHE A 22 13.08 37.44 -43.95
CA PHE A 22 14.01 37.29 -45.07
C PHE A 22 14.55 38.63 -45.57
N ASN A 23 13.77 39.71 -45.47
CA ASN A 23 14.15 41.03 -45.94
C ASN A 23 15.19 41.75 -45.03
N ASN A 24 15.57 41.15 -43.90
CA ASN A 24 16.52 41.73 -42.94
C ASN A 24 17.99 41.32 -43.22
N PHE A 25 18.26 40.63 -44.33
CA PHE A 25 19.60 40.18 -44.69
C PHE A 25 20.11 40.93 -45.92
N SER A 26 20.65 42.13 -45.70
CA SER A 26 21.43 42.87 -46.69
C SER A 26 22.93 42.61 -46.48
N THR A 27 23.59 42.06 -47.50
CA THR A 27 25.02 41.75 -47.52
C THR A 27 25.82 42.98 -47.97
N GLU A 28 26.69 43.53 -47.13
CA GLU A 28 27.61 44.61 -47.51
C GLU A 28 28.89 44.07 -48.19
N SER A 29 29.40 44.81 -49.16
CA SER A 29 30.60 44.49 -49.95
C SER A 29 31.89 44.74 -49.16
N ALA A 30 32.79 43.77 -49.10
CA ALA A 30 34.05 43.88 -48.35
C ALA A 30 35.06 44.86 -49.00
N PRO A 31 35.61 45.84 -48.26
CA PRO A 31 36.72 46.69 -48.72
C PRO A 31 38.05 45.91 -48.74
N GLN A 32 39.06 46.46 -49.43
CA GLN A 32 40.36 45.81 -49.61
C GLN A 32 41.08 45.60 -48.27
N THR A 33 41.35 44.33 -47.96
CA THR A 33 42.01 43.90 -46.72
C THR A 33 43.53 43.99 -46.84
N MET A 34 44.19 44.67 -45.89
CA MET A 34 45.65 44.69 -45.75
C MET A 34 46.09 43.89 -44.51
N ASN A 35 47.33 43.41 -44.50
CA ASN A 35 47.89 42.69 -43.36
C ASN A 35 48.31 43.65 -42.24
N TYR A 36 48.34 43.19 -40.98
CA TYR A 36 48.58 44.04 -39.82
C TYR A 36 49.98 44.65 -39.81
N THR A 37 51.00 43.92 -40.25
CA THR A 37 52.37 44.47 -40.38
C THR A 37 52.42 45.65 -41.34
N GLN A 38 51.75 45.56 -42.50
CA GLN A 38 51.69 46.64 -43.49
C GLN A 38 50.97 47.87 -42.94
N PHE A 39 49.92 47.67 -42.12
CA PHE A 39 49.25 48.76 -41.43
C PHE A 39 50.21 49.49 -40.47
N VAL A 40 50.98 48.75 -39.67
CA VAL A 40 51.91 49.36 -38.70
C VAL A 40 53.04 50.11 -39.40
N GLU A 41 53.59 49.57 -40.49
CA GLU A 41 54.57 50.26 -41.34
C GLU A 41 54.00 51.59 -41.90
N GLN A 42 52.81 51.56 -42.50
CA GLN A 42 52.16 52.76 -43.05
C GLN A 42 51.84 53.82 -41.99
N VAL A 43 51.58 53.41 -40.74
CA VAL A 43 51.41 54.34 -39.62
C VAL A 43 52.76 54.98 -39.23
N GLN A 44 53.86 54.21 -39.21
CA GLN A 44 55.20 54.75 -38.93
C GLN A 44 55.68 55.71 -40.03
N ASP A 45 55.36 55.42 -41.29
CA ASP A 45 55.70 56.25 -42.46
C ASP A 45 54.77 57.47 -42.63
N GLN A 46 53.82 57.70 -41.71
CA GLN A 46 52.85 58.80 -41.72
C GLN A 46 51.88 58.82 -42.92
N GLU A 47 51.61 57.67 -43.52
CA GLU A 47 50.70 57.52 -44.66
C GLU A 47 49.21 57.37 -44.26
N VAL A 48 48.93 57.21 -42.97
CA VAL A 48 47.56 56.99 -42.45
C VAL A 48 46.99 58.28 -41.85
N ARG A 49 45.81 58.69 -42.34
CA ARG A 49 45.15 59.94 -41.91
C ARG A 49 44.28 59.75 -40.68
N SER A 50 43.46 58.70 -40.66
CA SER A 50 42.57 58.38 -39.55
C SER A 50 42.27 56.89 -39.48
N VAL A 51 42.04 56.40 -38.26
CA VAL A 51 41.76 54.99 -38.00
C VAL A 51 40.63 54.89 -36.97
N THR A 52 39.68 53.99 -37.24
CA THR A 52 38.63 53.55 -36.30
C THR A 52 38.90 52.09 -35.96
N ILE A 53 38.91 51.78 -34.66
CA ILE A 53 39.13 50.42 -34.15
C ILE A 53 37.81 49.92 -33.56
N ASP A 54 37.22 48.91 -34.19
CA ASP A 54 35.99 48.24 -33.74
C ASP A 54 36.29 46.76 -33.42
N GLY A 55 36.50 46.47 -32.13
CA GLY A 55 36.92 45.14 -31.67
C GLY A 55 38.27 44.70 -32.27
N TYR A 56 38.24 43.64 -33.08
CA TYR A 56 39.42 43.12 -33.78
C TYR A 56 39.64 43.77 -35.15
N THR A 57 38.70 44.57 -35.63
CA THR A 57 38.73 45.14 -36.97
C THR A 57 39.18 46.59 -36.90
N ILE A 58 40.18 46.93 -37.69
CA ILE A 58 40.73 48.27 -37.81
C ILE A 58 40.41 48.76 -39.23
N SER A 59 39.63 49.83 -39.34
CA SER A 59 39.32 50.48 -40.63
C SER A 59 39.80 51.92 -40.62
N GLY A 60 40.42 52.38 -41.70
CA GLY A 60 40.99 53.72 -41.77
C GLY A 60 41.04 54.29 -43.18
N GLU A 61 41.38 55.57 -43.25
CA GLU A 61 41.61 56.31 -44.49
C GLU A 61 43.08 56.71 -44.56
N ARG A 62 43.73 56.47 -45.71
CA ARG A 62 45.10 56.92 -45.99
C ARG A 62 45.13 58.40 -46.35
N THR A 63 46.31 59.00 -46.37
CA THR A 63 46.51 60.39 -46.81
C THR A 63 46.15 60.61 -48.29
N ASP A 64 46.13 59.55 -49.11
CA ASP A 64 45.67 59.59 -50.51
C ASP A 64 44.14 59.50 -50.69
N GLY A 65 43.38 59.35 -49.60
CA GLY A 65 41.93 59.20 -49.60
C GLY A 65 41.41 57.77 -49.81
N SER A 66 42.30 56.77 -49.97
CA SER A 66 41.89 55.36 -50.06
C SER A 66 41.53 54.80 -48.68
N GLN A 67 40.49 53.95 -48.63
CA GLN A 67 40.08 53.25 -47.43
C GLN A 67 40.74 51.88 -47.35
N PHE A 68 41.11 51.48 -46.14
CA PHE A 68 41.64 50.15 -45.86
C PHE A 68 40.98 49.53 -44.65
N GLN A 69 41.04 48.20 -44.62
CA GLN A 69 40.63 47.42 -43.46
C GLN A 69 41.75 46.43 -43.13
N THR A 70 42.10 46.31 -41.86
CA THR A 70 43.01 45.30 -41.34
C THR A 70 42.44 44.69 -40.07
N ILE A 71 42.92 43.51 -39.72
CA ILE A 71 42.48 42.79 -38.53
C ILE A 71 43.63 42.77 -37.54
N ARG A 72 43.36 43.28 -36.33
CA ARG A 72 44.30 43.24 -35.22
C ARG A 72 44.48 41.80 -34.74
N PRO A 73 45.70 41.26 -34.75
CA PRO A 73 46.00 39.96 -34.16
C PRO A 73 45.71 39.96 -32.65
N ALA A 74 45.02 38.93 -32.16
CA ALA A 74 44.75 38.73 -30.74
C ALA A 74 45.99 38.14 -30.04
N ALA A 75 47.10 38.89 -29.97
CA ALA A 75 48.28 38.52 -29.19
C ALA A 75 48.18 39.14 -27.79
N GLU A 76 48.27 38.32 -26.74
CA GLU A 76 48.14 38.75 -25.34
C GLU A 76 49.43 39.37 -24.78
N ASP A 77 50.59 39.16 -25.41
CA ASP A 77 51.89 39.69 -24.99
C ASP A 77 52.38 40.82 -25.91
N PRO A 78 52.45 42.08 -25.44
CA PRO A 78 52.95 43.22 -26.22
C PRO A 78 54.41 43.06 -26.68
N LYS A 79 55.28 42.41 -25.88
CA LYS A 79 56.71 42.30 -26.23
C LYS A 79 56.94 41.41 -27.44
N LEU A 80 56.16 40.34 -27.55
CA LEU A 80 56.22 39.44 -28.70
C LEU A 80 55.85 40.16 -30.00
N MET A 81 54.89 41.09 -29.96
CA MET A 81 54.51 41.87 -31.14
C MET A 81 55.63 42.84 -31.57
N ASP A 82 56.33 43.47 -30.64
CA ASP A 82 57.47 44.34 -30.94
C ASP A 82 58.66 43.54 -31.52
N ASP A 83 58.93 42.34 -31.00
CA ASP A 83 59.98 41.45 -31.51
C ASP A 83 59.65 40.96 -32.94
N LEU A 84 58.39 40.63 -33.23
CA LEU A 84 57.96 40.19 -34.56
C LEU A 84 58.05 41.30 -35.60
N LEU A 85 57.66 42.53 -35.24
CA LEU A 85 57.74 43.68 -36.14
C LEU A 85 59.19 44.14 -36.37
N SER A 86 60.06 44.07 -35.37
CA SER A 86 61.48 44.46 -35.49
C SER A 86 62.35 43.47 -36.27
N ASN A 87 61.86 42.25 -36.51
CA ASN A 87 62.53 41.21 -37.31
C ASN A 87 61.84 40.98 -38.68
N ASP A 88 61.09 41.96 -39.20
CA ASP A 88 60.43 41.93 -40.52
C ASP A 88 59.46 40.75 -40.71
N VAL A 89 58.78 40.28 -39.65
CA VAL A 89 57.82 39.18 -39.73
C VAL A 89 56.43 39.68 -40.10
N THR A 90 55.84 39.11 -41.16
CA THR A 90 54.46 39.42 -41.56
C THR A 90 53.44 38.79 -40.60
N VAL A 91 52.70 39.62 -39.87
CA VAL A 91 51.63 39.23 -38.95
C VAL A 91 50.27 39.44 -39.61
N ILE A 92 49.46 38.38 -39.61
CA ILE A 92 48.11 38.37 -40.18
C ILE A 92 47.11 38.09 -39.05
N GLY A 93 46.21 39.04 -38.78
CA GLY A 93 45.06 38.81 -37.90
C GLY A 93 43.97 38.02 -38.63
N LYS A 94 43.38 37.02 -37.97
CA LYS A 94 42.19 36.30 -38.47
C LYS A 94 40.95 36.75 -37.69
N GLU A 95 39.83 36.97 -38.38
CA GLU A 95 38.56 37.25 -37.73
C GLU A 95 38.08 36.04 -36.91
N PRO A 96 37.44 36.25 -35.74
CA PRO A 96 36.82 35.16 -34.99
C PRO A 96 35.71 34.49 -35.81
N GLU A 97 35.65 33.15 -35.80
CA GLU A 97 34.70 32.36 -36.60
C GLU A 97 33.24 32.79 -36.35
N GLN A 98 32.62 33.43 -37.33
CA GLN A 98 31.18 33.67 -37.30
C GLN A 98 30.45 32.37 -37.61
N GLN A 99 29.48 32.01 -36.77
CA GLN A 99 28.69 30.80 -36.94
C GLN A 99 27.96 30.81 -38.29
N SER A 100 28.00 29.68 -39.01
CA SER A 100 27.34 29.52 -40.31
C SER A 100 25.89 29.99 -40.26
N ILE A 101 25.49 30.76 -41.26
CA ILE A 101 24.13 31.31 -41.42
C ILE A 101 23.09 30.17 -41.33
N TRP A 102 23.43 28.98 -41.82
CA TRP A 102 22.59 27.79 -41.71
C TRP A 102 22.39 27.32 -40.28
N THR A 103 23.44 27.33 -39.46
CA THR A 103 23.35 26.95 -38.04
C THR A 103 22.46 27.94 -37.27
N ARG A 104 22.58 29.24 -37.58
CA ARG A 104 21.73 30.29 -37.01
C ARG A 104 20.26 30.14 -37.43
N LEU A 105 19.99 29.80 -38.70
CA LEU A 105 18.64 29.58 -39.20
C LEU A 105 17.97 28.34 -38.59
N LEU A 106 18.73 27.26 -38.38
CA LEU A 106 18.25 26.01 -37.79
C LEU A 106 17.87 26.20 -36.31
N ILE A 107 18.71 26.90 -35.55
CA ILE A 107 18.43 27.23 -34.14
C ILE A 107 17.23 28.17 -34.02
N ALA A 108 17.13 29.18 -34.89
CA ALA A 108 16.02 30.14 -34.85
C ALA A 108 14.67 29.55 -35.32
N SER A 109 14.68 28.56 -36.22
CA SER A 109 13.46 27.91 -36.73
C SER A 109 12.95 26.77 -35.83
N PHE A 110 13.79 26.22 -34.95
CA PHE A 110 13.43 25.12 -34.06
C PHE A 110 12.21 25.41 -33.15
N PRO A 111 12.09 26.55 -32.45
CA PRO A 111 10.92 26.84 -31.61
C PRO A 111 9.61 26.92 -32.39
N ILE A 112 9.67 27.46 -33.62
CA ILE A 112 8.50 27.61 -34.49
C ILE A 112 8.06 26.24 -35.02
N LEU A 113 9.00 25.39 -35.43
CA LEU A 113 8.71 24.03 -35.88
C LEU A 113 8.15 23.15 -34.76
N LEU A 114 8.63 23.32 -33.52
CA LEU A 114 8.11 22.61 -32.35
C LEU A 114 6.64 22.98 -32.08
N ILE A 115 6.30 24.27 -32.13
CA ILE A 115 4.92 24.75 -31.95
C ILE A 115 4.01 24.22 -33.07
N LEU A 116 4.47 24.25 -34.33
CA LEU A 116 3.73 23.70 -35.46
C LEU A 116 3.52 22.18 -35.35
N ALA A 117 4.52 21.43 -34.88
CA ALA A 117 4.43 19.99 -34.69
C ALA A 117 3.43 19.62 -33.57
N ILE A 118 3.47 20.34 -32.44
CA ILE A 118 2.50 20.17 -31.34
C ILE A 118 1.10 20.55 -31.82
N PHE A 119 0.96 21.64 -32.57
CA PHE A 119 -0.32 22.08 -33.11
C PHE A 119 -0.91 21.08 -34.12
N MET A 120 -0.09 20.53 -35.03
CA MET A 120 -0.51 19.45 -35.93
C MET A 120 -0.88 18.17 -35.18
N PHE A 121 -0.14 17.83 -34.12
CA PHE A 121 -0.45 16.68 -33.27
C PHE A 121 -1.82 16.83 -32.59
N PHE A 122 -2.13 18.00 -32.03
CA PHE A 122 -3.44 18.30 -31.44
C PHE A 122 -4.57 18.36 -32.47
N MET A 123 -4.35 18.95 -33.66
CA MET A 123 -5.36 18.95 -34.73
C MET A 123 -5.62 17.54 -35.26
N ARG A 124 -4.60 16.68 -35.38
CA ARG A 124 -4.78 15.28 -35.77
C ARG A 124 -5.56 14.50 -34.71
N GLN A 125 -5.39 14.83 -33.44
CA GLN A 125 -6.14 14.23 -32.33
C GLN A 125 -7.61 14.74 -32.27
N MET A 126 -7.88 16.00 -32.63
CA MET A 126 -9.24 16.54 -32.68
C MET A 126 -10.02 16.15 -33.94
N GLN A 127 -9.37 15.98 -35.09
CA GLN A 127 -10.06 15.76 -36.38
C GLN A 127 -10.12 14.28 -36.81
N GLY A 128 -9.37 13.38 -36.16
CA GLY A 128 -9.44 11.93 -36.38
C GLY A 128 -10.68 11.23 -35.77
N GLY A 129 -11.61 11.98 -35.17
CA GLY A 129 -12.75 11.45 -34.40
C GLY A 129 -14.08 11.32 -35.16
N ALA A 130 -14.07 11.17 -36.50
CA ALA A 130 -15.31 11.00 -37.29
C ALA A 130 -15.83 9.55 -37.34
N GLY A 131 -15.35 8.66 -36.46
CA GLY A 131 -15.83 7.28 -36.37
C GLY A 131 -15.40 6.61 -35.07
N GLY A 132 -16.20 6.77 -34.02
CA GLY A 132 -16.22 5.86 -32.86
C GLY A 132 -15.21 6.11 -31.72
N GLY A 133 -15.73 6.56 -30.58
CA GLY A 133 -15.26 6.10 -29.26
C GLY A 133 -14.32 7.01 -28.45
N LYS A 134 -14.88 7.58 -27.36
CA LYS A 134 -14.19 8.02 -26.12
C LYS A 134 -13.06 9.05 -26.27
N GLY A 135 -13.40 10.35 -26.18
CA GLY A 135 -12.37 11.37 -25.92
C GLY A 135 -12.68 12.83 -26.30
N GLY A 136 -13.91 13.17 -26.67
CA GLY A 136 -14.27 14.57 -26.95
C GLY A 136 -14.52 15.40 -25.68
N PRO A 137 -14.52 16.75 -25.76
CA PRO A 137 -14.93 17.63 -24.66
C PRO A 137 -16.32 17.33 -24.09
N MET A 138 -17.20 16.70 -24.87
CA MET A 138 -18.54 16.25 -24.48
C MET A 138 -18.58 14.96 -23.64
N SER A 139 -17.47 14.22 -23.49
CA SER A 139 -17.44 13.00 -22.64
C SER A 139 -17.00 13.25 -21.20
N PHE A 140 -16.63 14.48 -20.82
CA PHE A 140 -16.18 14.80 -19.46
C PHE A 140 -17.28 14.64 -18.39
N GLY A 141 -18.54 14.86 -18.75
CA GLY A 141 -19.70 14.78 -17.85
C GLY A 141 -20.38 13.41 -17.74
N LYS A 142 -19.95 12.39 -18.50
CA LYS A 142 -20.52 11.04 -18.42
C LYS A 142 -20.02 10.30 -17.18
N SER A 143 -20.90 9.53 -16.55
CA SER A 143 -20.57 8.66 -15.43
C SER A 143 -19.55 7.60 -15.85
N LYS A 144 -18.53 7.40 -15.00
CA LYS A 144 -17.54 6.32 -15.11
C LYS A 144 -18.00 5.03 -14.42
N ALA A 145 -19.23 4.99 -13.91
CA ALA A 145 -19.76 3.85 -13.15
C ALA A 145 -19.63 2.55 -13.97
N LYS A 146 -19.11 1.50 -13.31
CA LYS A 146 -19.05 0.17 -13.88
C LYS A 146 -20.42 -0.47 -13.75
N LEU A 147 -21.05 -0.75 -14.90
CA LEU A 147 -22.33 -1.44 -14.97
C LEU A 147 -22.08 -2.94 -15.05
N LEU A 148 -22.56 -3.68 -14.04
CA LEU A 148 -22.63 -5.13 -14.08
C LEU A 148 -24.07 -5.52 -14.39
N SER A 149 -24.27 -6.18 -15.52
CA SER A 149 -25.59 -6.75 -15.84
C SER A 149 -25.92 -7.89 -14.88
N HIS A 150 -27.21 -8.23 -14.76
CA HIS A 150 -27.68 -9.30 -13.87
C HIS A 150 -26.91 -10.62 -14.06
N ASP A 151 -26.59 -11.01 -15.30
CA ASP A 151 -25.81 -12.22 -15.62
C ASP A 151 -24.33 -12.19 -15.18
N GLN A 152 -23.78 -10.99 -14.97
CA GLN A 152 -22.39 -10.80 -14.57
C GLN A 152 -22.21 -10.83 -13.04
N VAL A 153 -23.27 -10.63 -12.26
CA VAL A 153 -23.24 -10.67 -10.81
C VAL A 153 -23.39 -12.12 -10.34
N LYS A 154 -22.26 -12.81 -10.16
CA LYS A 154 -22.23 -14.21 -9.69
C LYS A 154 -22.21 -14.37 -8.17
N THR A 155 -21.93 -13.29 -7.44
CA THR A 155 -21.80 -13.32 -5.98
C THR A 155 -23.18 -13.35 -5.33
N THR A 156 -23.40 -14.30 -4.42
CA THR A 156 -24.65 -14.45 -3.67
C THR A 156 -24.39 -14.44 -2.16
N PHE A 157 -25.43 -14.54 -1.33
CA PHE A 157 -25.25 -14.58 0.13
C PHE A 157 -24.45 -15.78 0.63
N SER A 158 -24.31 -16.85 -0.16
CA SER A 158 -23.44 -17.98 0.21
C SER A 158 -21.95 -17.67 0.13
N ASP A 159 -21.56 -16.64 -0.63
CA ASP A 159 -20.17 -16.20 -0.78
C ASP A 159 -19.74 -15.18 0.28
N VAL A 160 -20.70 -14.67 1.05
CA VAL A 160 -20.49 -13.74 2.15
C VAL A 160 -20.61 -14.52 3.45
N ALA A 161 -19.71 -14.31 4.41
CA ALA A 161 -19.73 -15.00 5.69
C ALA A 161 -19.29 -14.06 6.82
N GLY A 162 -19.67 -14.37 8.06
CA GLY A 162 -19.23 -13.63 9.26
C GLY A 162 -19.89 -12.26 9.46
N CYS A 163 -21.05 -12.04 8.85
CA CYS A 163 -21.86 -10.82 9.04
C CYS A 163 -23.36 -11.15 8.97
N ASP A 164 -23.79 -12.13 9.76
CA ASP A 164 -25.13 -12.70 9.66
C ASP A 164 -26.22 -11.70 10.07
N GLU A 165 -25.96 -10.85 11.07
CA GLU A 165 -26.86 -9.76 11.46
C GLU A 165 -27.03 -8.74 10.32
N ALA A 166 -25.94 -8.39 9.65
CA ALA A 166 -25.99 -7.47 8.53
C ALA A 166 -26.72 -8.08 7.33
N LYS A 167 -26.65 -9.40 7.13
CA LYS A 167 -27.40 -10.13 6.09
C LYS A 167 -28.89 -10.14 6.36
N GLU A 168 -29.30 -10.45 7.59
CA GLU A 168 -30.70 -10.42 8.00
C GLU A 168 -31.29 -9.02 7.79
N GLU A 169 -30.53 -7.97 8.12
CA GLU A 169 -31.00 -6.59 7.95
C GLU A 169 -31.21 -6.21 6.47
N VAL A 170 -30.39 -6.72 5.56
CA VAL A 170 -30.50 -6.44 4.11
C VAL A 170 -31.35 -7.45 3.35
N GLU A 171 -31.79 -8.55 3.98
CA GLU A 171 -32.65 -9.56 3.35
C GLU A 171 -33.99 -8.95 2.93
N GLU A 172 -34.53 -8.02 3.73
CA GLU A 172 -35.73 -7.25 3.40
C GLU A 172 -35.59 -6.48 2.07
N LEU A 173 -34.39 -5.97 1.76
CA LEU A 173 -34.12 -5.25 0.52
C LEU A 173 -34.15 -6.19 -0.70
N VAL A 174 -33.65 -7.41 -0.53
CA VAL A 174 -33.70 -8.44 -1.57
C VAL A 174 -35.14 -8.83 -1.86
N ASP A 175 -35.92 -9.08 -0.81
CA ASP A 175 -37.33 -9.43 -0.91
C ASP A 175 -38.13 -8.36 -1.67
N PHE A 176 -37.83 -7.08 -1.40
CA PHE A 176 -38.44 -5.97 -2.12
C PHE A 176 -38.03 -5.91 -3.59
N LEU A 177 -36.74 -6.04 -3.90
CA LEU A 177 -36.26 -6.01 -5.29
C LEU A 177 -36.82 -7.18 -6.11
N ARG A 178 -37.14 -8.31 -5.47
CA ARG A 178 -37.80 -9.46 -6.09
C ARG A 178 -39.31 -9.28 -6.28
N ASP A 179 -40.03 -8.78 -5.26
CA ASP A 179 -41.47 -8.49 -5.35
C ASP A 179 -41.84 -7.17 -4.66
N PRO A 180 -41.76 -6.04 -5.40
CA PRO A 180 -42.13 -4.72 -4.87
C PRO A 180 -43.60 -4.61 -4.45
N THR A 181 -44.48 -5.42 -5.05
CA THR A 181 -45.94 -5.30 -4.86
C THR A 181 -46.37 -5.80 -3.49
N LYS A 182 -45.64 -6.75 -2.90
CA LYS A 182 -45.86 -7.28 -1.54
C LYS A 182 -45.85 -6.16 -0.49
N PHE A 183 -44.90 -5.24 -0.60
CA PHE A 183 -44.71 -4.13 0.35
C PHE A 183 -45.66 -2.95 0.08
N GLN A 184 -45.91 -2.63 -1.19
CA GLN A 184 -46.85 -1.57 -1.58
C GLN A 184 -48.28 -1.85 -1.13
N ARG A 185 -48.74 -3.11 -1.17
CA ARG A 185 -50.09 -3.50 -0.72
C ARG A 185 -50.35 -3.22 0.77
N LEU A 186 -49.29 -3.24 1.58
CA LEU A 186 -49.35 -3.02 3.02
C LEU A 186 -49.06 -1.56 3.40
N GLY A 187 -48.81 -0.68 2.42
CA GLY A 187 -48.47 0.73 2.65
C GLY A 187 -47.07 0.94 3.22
N GLY A 188 -46.18 -0.06 3.13
CA GLY A 188 -44.80 0.06 3.59
C GLY A 188 -43.98 1.01 2.69
N THR A 189 -43.26 1.94 3.30
CA THR A 189 -42.31 2.82 2.62
C THR A 189 -40.92 2.21 2.64
N ILE A 190 -40.29 2.07 1.48
CA ILE A 190 -38.96 1.47 1.35
C ILE A 190 -37.87 2.50 1.67
N PRO A 191 -36.78 2.08 2.34
CA PRO A 191 -35.60 2.92 2.51
C PRO A 191 -35.01 3.26 1.14
N ARG A 192 -34.84 4.55 0.86
CA ARG A 192 -34.27 5.02 -0.41
C ARG A 192 -32.76 4.80 -0.47
N GLY A 193 -32.12 4.81 0.69
CA GLY A 193 -30.69 4.73 0.83
C GLY A 193 -30.28 3.90 2.04
N VAL A 194 -29.32 3.02 1.83
CA VAL A 194 -28.71 2.21 2.88
C VAL A 194 -27.25 2.59 3.02
N LEU A 195 -26.84 3.03 4.21
CA LEU A 195 -25.44 3.29 4.52
C LEU A 195 -24.85 2.08 5.24
N MET A 196 -23.90 1.41 4.59
CA MET A 196 -23.08 0.36 5.17
C MET A 196 -21.89 0.98 5.91
N VAL A 197 -21.84 0.79 7.22
CA VAL A 197 -20.83 1.36 8.10
C VAL A 197 -19.96 0.24 8.66
N GLY A 198 -18.64 0.39 8.65
CA GLY A 198 -17.77 -0.52 9.37
C GLY A 198 -16.32 -0.41 8.97
N PRO A 199 -15.40 -1.10 9.66
CA PRO A 199 -13.97 -1.07 9.35
C PRO A 199 -13.67 -1.49 7.90
N PRO A 200 -12.51 -1.10 7.34
CA PRO A 200 -12.10 -1.55 6.02
C PRO A 200 -11.94 -3.08 5.99
N GLY A 201 -12.19 -3.70 4.84
CA GLY A 201 -11.99 -5.13 4.66
C GLY A 201 -13.08 -6.05 5.24
N THR A 202 -14.15 -5.52 5.86
CA THR A 202 -15.27 -6.33 6.39
C THR A 202 -16.26 -6.83 5.33
N GLY A 203 -16.02 -6.54 4.06
CA GLY A 203 -16.84 -7.06 2.96
C GLY A 203 -18.08 -6.23 2.61
N LYS A 204 -18.15 -4.95 2.98
CA LYS A 204 -19.26 -4.04 2.59
C LYS A 204 -19.59 -4.08 1.09
N THR A 205 -18.58 -3.94 0.24
CA THR A 205 -18.73 -4.03 -1.22
C THR A 205 -19.15 -5.42 -1.71
N LEU A 206 -18.74 -6.47 -1.00
CA LEU A 206 -19.13 -7.85 -1.31
C LEU A 206 -20.59 -8.10 -0.91
N LEU A 207 -21.01 -7.60 0.25
CA LEU A 207 -22.39 -7.66 0.73
C LEU A 207 -23.33 -6.92 -0.23
N ALA A 208 -22.99 -5.70 -0.64
CA ALA A 208 -23.78 -4.95 -1.62
C ALA A 208 -23.94 -5.70 -2.96
N LYS A 209 -22.87 -6.33 -3.46
CA LYS A 209 -22.92 -7.17 -4.67
C LYS A 209 -23.79 -8.41 -4.47
N SER A 210 -23.73 -9.03 -3.29
CA SER A 210 -24.53 -10.21 -2.99
C SER A 210 -26.04 -9.92 -2.93
N ILE A 211 -26.44 -8.73 -2.45
CA ILE A 211 -27.85 -8.28 -2.51
C ILE A 211 -28.33 -8.23 -3.96
N ALA A 212 -27.52 -7.68 -4.87
CA ALA A 212 -27.85 -7.61 -6.30
C ALA A 212 -27.91 -9.00 -6.96
N GLY A 213 -26.97 -9.89 -6.62
CA GLY A 213 -26.96 -11.26 -7.12
C GLY A 213 -28.14 -12.09 -6.63
N GLU A 214 -28.53 -11.93 -5.36
CA GLU A 214 -29.69 -12.59 -4.78
C GLU A 214 -30.99 -12.06 -5.40
N ALA A 215 -31.12 -10.74 -5.55
CA ALA A 215 -32.28 -10.12 -6.20
C ALA A 215 -32.30 -10.27 -7.74
N LYS A 216 -31.18 -10.67 -8.35
CA LYS A 216 -30.98 -10.77 -9.82
C LYS A 216 -31.24 -9.45 -10.56
N VAL A 217 -30.80 -8.34 -9.98
CA VAL A 217 -30.94 -6.99 -10.56
C VAL A 217 -29.59 -6.42 -11.03
N PRO A 218 -29.57 -5.46 -11.98
CA PRO A 218 -28.33 -4.77 -12.37
C PRO A 218 -27.67 -4.06 -11.18
N PHE A 219 -26.33 -4.03 -11.19
CA PHE A 219 -25.50 -3.41 -10.16
C PHE A 219 -24.58 -2.35 -10.76
N PHE A 220 -24.79 -1.09 -10.36
CA PHE A 220 -23.95 0.04 -10.71
C PHE A 220 -22.93 0.29 -9.60
N SER A 221 -21.63 0.26 -9.91
CA SER A 221 -20.58 0.50 -8.93
C SER A 221 -19.75 1.73 -9.29
N ILE A 222 -19.61 2.64 -8.34
CA ILE A 222 -18.78 3.85 -8.45
C ILE A 222 -18.04 4.10 -7.13
N SER A 223 -16.82 4.65 -7.18
CA SER A 223 -16.14 5.15 -5.97
C SER A 223 -16.50 6.61 -5.74
N GLY A 224 -16.68 7.01 -4.48
CA GLY A 224 -16.90 8.38 -4.07
C GLY A 224 -15.77 9.31 -4.54
N SER A 225 -14.55 8.80 -4.66
CA SER A 225 -13.42 9.56 -5.20
C SER A 225 -13.54 9.88 -6.70
N ASP A 226 -14.29 9.08 -7.49
CA ASP A 226 -14.52 9.34 -8.92
C ASP A 226 -15.36 10.60 -9.18
N PHE A 227 -16.04 11.08 -8.14
CA PHE A 227 -16.83 12.31 -8.19
C PHE A 227 -16.00 13.56 -7.90
N VAL A 228 -14.80 13.42 -7.32
CA VAL A 228 -13.92 14.54 -6.98
C VAL A 228 -12.92 14.77 -8.10
N GLU A 229 -13.07 15.85 -8.87
CA GLU A 229 -12.15 16.21 -9.95
C GLU A 229 -11.70 17.69 -9.91
N MET A 230 -10.67 18.01 -10.70
CA MET A 230 -10.10 19.36 -10.76
C MET A 230 -11.05 20.42 -11.35
N PHE A 231 -12.12 20.00 -12.03
CA PHE A 231 -13.06 20.89 -12.71
C PHE A 231 -14.38 20.96 -11.95
N VAL A 232 -14.74 22.17 -11.52
CA VAL A 232 -16.01 22.46 -10.83
C VAL A 232 -17.19 22.03 -11.71
N GLY A 233 -18.17 21.34 -11.11
CA GLY A 233 -19.41 20.91 -11.77
C GLY A 233 -19.32 19.58 -12.53
N VAL A 234 -18.14 19.01 -12.75
CA VAL A 234 -18.00 17.69 -13.39
C VAL A 234 -18.57 16.59 -12.50
N GLY A 235 -18.26 16.59 -11.19
CA GLY A 235 -18.81 15.65 -10.21
C GLY A 235 -20.35 15.65 -10.21
N ALA A 236 -20.96 16.83 -10.11
CA ALA A 236 -22.42 16.99 -10.18
C ALA A 236 -23.02 16.46 -11.49
N SER A 237 -22.39 16.71 -12.64
CA SER A 237 -22.88 16.15 -13.93
C SER A 237 -22.87 14.62 -13.94
N ARG A 238 -21.84 13.99 -13.37
CA ARG A 238 -21.73 12.53 -13.30
C ARG A 238 -22.76 11.91 -12.39
N VAL A 239 -23.05 12.56 -11.26
CA VAL A 239 -24.13 12.16 -10.36
C VAL A 239 -25.44 12.11 -11.14
N ARG A 240 -25.81 13.17 -11.87
CA ARG A 240 -27.03 13.18 -12.69
C ARG A 240 -27.09 12.07 -13.73
N ASP A 241 -26.02 11.91 -14.52
CA ASP A 241 -25.97 10.89 -15.57
C ASP A 241 -26.04 9.47 -15.01
N MET A 242 -25.40 9.22 -13.85
CA MET A 242 -25.50 7.94 -13.14
C MET A 242 -26.96 7.65 -12.74
N PHE A 243 -27.63 8.62 -12.13
CA PHE A 243 -29.02 8.47 -11.70
C PHE A 243 -29.98 8.31 -12.89
N GLU A 244 -29.79 9.03 -13.99
CA GLU A 244 -30.59 8.87 -15.20
C GLU A 244 -30.42 7.49 -15.84
N GLN A 245 -29.19 6.94 -15.84
CA GLN A 245 -28.93 5.58 -16.33
C GLN A 245 -29.54 4.50 -15.43
N ALA A 246 -29.49 4.68 -14.12
CA ALA A 246 -30.10 3.75 -13.17
C ALA A 246 -31.63 3.70 -13.35
N LYS A 247 -32.28 4.87 -13.52
CA LYS A 247 -33.72 4.97 -13.79
C LYS A 247 -34.15 4.19 -15.04
N LYS A 248 -33.33 4.19 -16.09
CA LYS A 248 -33.60 3.44 -17.32
C LYS A 248 -33.50 1.92 -17.15
N GLN A 249 -32.85 1.45 -16.09
CA GLN A 249 -32.60 0.03 -15.82
C GLN A 249 -33.23 -0.46 -14.51
N ALA A 250 -34.18 0.29 -13.97
CA ALA A 250 -34.92 -0.10 -12.78
C ALA A 250 -35.71 -1.41 -13.02
N PRO A 251 -35.79 -2.32 -12.02
CA PRO A 251 -35.19 -2.23 -10.69
C PRO A 251 -33.68 -2.48 -10.69
N CYS A 252 -32.89 -1.68 -9.97
CA CYS A 252 -31.43 -1.80 -9.91
C CYS A 252 -30.84 -1.26 -8.60
N ILE A 253 -29.58 -1.61 -8.33
CA ILE A 253 -28.82 -1.09 -7.18
C ILE A 253 -27.72 -0.14 -7.66
N ILE A 254 -27.62 1.02 -7.01
CA ILE A 254 -26.49 1.95 -7.14
C ILE A 254 -25.61 1.79 -5.90
N PHE A 255 -24.37 1.36 -6.07
CA PHE A 255 -23.38 1.25 -5.00
C PHE A 255 -22.31 2.33 -5.11
N ILE A 256 -22.18 3.13 -4.04
CA ILE A 256 -21.17 4.18 -3.90
C ILE A 256 -20.20 3.78 -2.78
N ASP A 257 -18.99 3.36 -3.15
CA ASP A 257 -17.92 3.08 -2.17
C ASP A 257 -17.27 4.39 -1.70
N GLU A 258 -16.67 4.42 -0.52
CA GLU A 258 -15.95 5.61 0.02
C GLU A 258 -16.76 6.92 -0.09
N ILE A 259 -18.03 6.89 0.33
CA ILE A 259 -18.93 8.07 0.24
C ILE A 259 -18.38 9.27 1.02
N ASP A 260 -17.51 9.05 2.01
CA ASP A 260 -16.83 10.09 2.78
C ASP A 260 -15.89 10.98 1.94
N ALA A 261 -15.52 10.56 0.73
CA ALA A 261 -14.76 11.42 -0.20
C ALA A 261 -15.56 12.66 -0.64
N VAL A 262 -16.88 12.52 -0.82
CA VAL A 262 -17.82 13.58 -1.23
C VAL A 262 -18.75 14.04 -0.12
N GLY A 263 -19.04 13.17 0.85
CA GLY A 263 -20.02 13.38 1.90
C GLY A 263 -19.47 13.99 3.17
N ARG A 264 -18.24 14.52 3.17
CA ARG A 264 -17.59 15.03 4.39
C ARG A 264 -18.25 16.33 4.87
N SER A 265 -18.53 16.42 6.17
CA SER A 265 -19.06 17.64 6.81
C SER A 265 -18.07 18.80 6.71
N ARG A 266 -18.59 20.02 6.60
CA ARG A 266 -17.81 21.27 6.54
C ARG A 266 -16.79 21.35 7.68
N GLY A 267 -15.52 21.44 7.34
CA GLY A 267 -14.49 21.99 8.23
C GLY A 267 -14.44 23.52 8.06
N ALA A 268 -14.14 24.26 9.13
CA ALA A 268 -13.92 25.71 9.11
C ALA A 268 -12.63 26.13 8.36
N GLY A 269 -12.39 25.56 7.18
CA GLY A 269 -11.23 25.78 6.33
C GLY A 269 -11.54 26.79 5.23
N MET A 270 -10.96 27.97 5.36
CA MET A 270 -11.02 29.07 4.40
C MET A 270 -10.13 28.73 3.18
N GLY A 271 -10.68 28.00 2.20
CA GLY A 271 -9.98 27.64 0.95
C GLY A 271 -10.90 27.00 -0.08
N GLY A 272 -10.87 27.49 -1.33
CA GLY A 272 -11.79 27.18 -2.44
C GLY A 272 -11.73 25.76 -3.04
N GLY A 273 -11.27 24.75 -2.28
CA GLY A 273 -11.38 23.33 -2.64
C GLY A 273 -12.70 22.69 -2.19
N ASN A 274 -13.51 23.41 -1.41
CA ASN A 274 -14.79 22.91 -0.87
C ASN A 274 -15.93 23.00 -1.90
N ASP A 275 -15.87 23.94 -2.85
CA ASP A 275 -17.02 24.28 -3.71
C ASP A 275 -17.44 23.11 -4.64
N GLU A 276 -16.48 22.33 -5.14
CA GLU A 276 -16.75 21.19 -6.04
C GLU A 276 -17.36 19.99 -5.29
N ARG A 277 -16.85 19.70 -4.09
CA ARG A 277 -17.38 18.64 -3.22
C ARG A 277 -18.78 19.01 -2.75
N GLU A 278 -18.98 20.26 -2.31
CA GLU A 278 -20.30 20.74 -1.88
C GLU A 278 -21.32 20.70 -3.02
N GLN A 279 -20.94 21.12 -4.24
CA GLN A 279 -21.84 21.07 -5.39
C GLN A 279 -22.23 19.62 -5.72
N THR A 280 -21.26 18.70 -5.67
CA THR A 280 -21.50 17.29 -5.98
C THR A 280 -22.32 16.60 -4.91
N LEU A 281 -22.06 16.90 -3.62
CA LEU A 281 -22.88 16.44 -2.50
C LEU A 281 -24.32 16.94 -2.61
N ASN A 282 -24.52 18.24 -2.85
CA ASN A 282 -25.86 18.80 -3.00
C ASN A 282 -26.60 18.18 -4.19
N GLN A 283 -25.91 17.91 -5.30
CA GLN A 283 -26.51 17.20 -6.42
C GLN A 283 -26.94 15.78 -6.05
N LEU A 284 -26.12 15.04 -5.30
CA LEU A 284 -26.48 13.72 -4.80
C LEU A 284 -27.74 13.79 -3.92
N LEU A 285 -27.83 14.77 -3.02
CA LEU A 285 -29.01 14.98 -2.18
C LEU A 285 -30.26 15.29 -3.01
N VAL A 286 -30.15 16.13 -4.04
CA VAL A 286 -31.26 16.46 -4.94
C VAL A 286 -31.74 15.23 -5.71
N GLU A 287 -30.83 14.40 -6.22
CA GLU A 287 -31.21 13.16 -6.91
C GLU A 287 -31.86 12.15 -5.96
N MET A 288 -31.38 12.02 -4.72
CA MET A 288 -31.97 11.13 -3.71
C MET A 288 -33.38 11.57 -3.27
N ASP A 289 -33.57 12.88 -3.05
CA ASP A 289 -34.88 13.45 -2.70
C ASP A 289 -35.85 13.38 -3.90
N GLY A 290 -35.32 13.44 -5.13
CA GLY A 290 -36.06 13.47 -6.39
C GLY A 290 -36.68 12.14 -6.85
N PHE A 291 -36.46 11.03 -6.14
CA PHE A 291 -37.11 9.75 -6.45
C PHE A 291 -38.57 9.68 -5.94
N GLU A 292 -39.42 8.94 -6.64
CA GLU A 292 -40.61 8.37 -6.00
C GLU A 292 -40.25 7.02 -5.37
N ALA A 293 -40.82 6.70 -4.19
CA ALA A 293 -40.50 5.46 -3.45
C ALA A 293 -40.80 4.16 -4.25
N ASN A 294 -41.50 4.27 -5.40
CA ASN A 294 -41.92 3.17 -6.23
C ASN A 294 -41.04 2.93 -7.48
N GLU A 295 -39.99 3.73 -7.72
CA GLU A 295 -39.14 3.57 -8.91
C GLU A 295 -38.22 2.33 -8.86
N GLY A 296 -38.16 1.60 -7.74
CA GLY A 296 -37.39 0.33 -7.64
C GLY A 296 -35.87 0.50 -7.71
N VAL A 297 -35.37 1.71 -7.43
CA VAL A 297 -33.93 2.03 -7.36
C VAL A 297 -33.51 2.14 -5.90
N ILE A 298 -32.49 1.39 -5.48
CA ILE A 298 -31.92 1.44 -4.13
C ILE A 298 -30.49 1.97 -4.20
N VAL A 299 -30.19 2.99 -3.40
CA VAL A 299 -28.83 3.53 -3.26
C VAL A 299 -28.16 2.90 -2.04
N ILE A 300 -27.04 2.20 -2.23
CA ILE A 300 -26.22 1.66 -1.15
C ILE A 300 -24.91 2.43 -1.13
N ALA A 301 -24.54 3.00 0.02
CA ALA A 301 -23.24 3.65 0.20
C ALA A 301 -22.41 2.92 1.25
N ALA A 302 -21.10 2.89 1.10
CA ALA A 302 -20.18 2.33 2.09
C ALA A 302 -19.23 3.40 2.63
N THR A 303 -18.99 3.38 3.95
CA THR A 303 -17.96 4.21 4.58
C THR A 303 -17.26 3.47 5.71
N ASN A 304 -16.00 3.85 5.95
CA ASN A 304 -15.25 3.45 7.14
C ASN A 304 -15.33 4.51 8.25
N ARG A 305 -15.87 5.69 7.95
CA ARG A 305 -15.85 6.89 8.81
C ARG A 305 -17.22 7.56 8.84
N PRO A 306 -18.21 6.99 9.55
CA PRO A 306 -19.53 7.60 9.67
C PRO A 306 -19.49 8.96 10.39
N ASP A 307 -18.48 9.16 11.24
CA ASP A 307 -18.26 10.35 12.07
C ASP A 307 -18.01 11.64 11.27
N VAL A 308 -17.40 11.51 10.08
CA VAL A 308 -17.05 12.68 9.25
C VAL A 308 -18.13 13.05 8.23
N LEU A 309 -19.19 12.26 8.13
CA LEU A 309 -20.24 12.48 7.14
C LEU A 309 -21.13 13.67 7.50
N ASP A 310 -21.60 14.39 6.47
CA ASP A 310 -22.58 15.45 6.62
C ASP A 310 -23.90 14.86 7.16
N PRO A 311 -24.42 15.35 8.31
CA PRO A 311 -25.68 14.88 8.87
C PRO A 311 -26.87 15.00 7.91
N ALA A 312 -26.79 15.84 6.87
CA ALA A 312 -27.79 15.94 5.82
C ALA A 312 -27.97 14.62 5.05
N LEU A 313 -26.93 13.81 4.89
CA LEU A 313 -27.00 12.51 4.21
C LEU A 313 -27.82 11.49 5.01
N LEU A 314 -27.80 11.60 6.34
CA LEU A 314 -28.43 10.66 7.28
C LEU A 314 -29.89 11.00 7.60
N ARG A 315 -30.47 12.02 6.96
CA ARG A 315 -31.86 12.43 7.19
C ARG A 315 -32.83 11.43 6.55
N PRO A 316 -34.03 11.24 7.13
CA PRO A 316 -35.07 10.40 6.54
C PRO A 316 -35.36 10.78 5.08
N GLY A 317 -35.47 9.76 4.21
CA GLY A 317 -35.62 9.94 2.76
C GLY A 317 -34.30 9.92 1.96
N ARG A 318 -33.15 9.85 2.64
CA ARG A 318 -31.82 9.71 2.02
C ARG A 318 -31.18 8.39 2.46
N PHE A 319 -30.10 8.42 3.24
CA PHE A 319 -29.59 7.23 3.92
C PHE A 319 -30.33 7.05 5.25
N ASP A 320 -31.57 6.61 5.15
CA ASP A 320 -32.48 6.41 6.27
C ASP A 320 -32.23 5.10 7.03
N ARG A 321 -31.56 4.13 6.40
CA ARG A 321 -31.11 2.90 7.06
C ARG A 321 -29.58 2.84 7.17
N GLN A 322 -29.11 2.44 8.34
CA GLN A 322 -27.68 2.25 8.60
C GLN A 322 -27.43 0.81 9.01
N VAL A 323 -26.70 0.09 8.18
CA VAL A 323 -26.32 -1.32 8.42
C VAL A 323 -24.88 -1.33 8.88
N THR A 324 -24.64 -1.84 10.09
CA THR A 324 -23.27 -1.93 10.62
C THR A 324 -22.65 -3.28 10.24
N VAL A 325 -21.57 -3.25 9.46
CA VAL A 325 -20.78 -4.43 9.08
C VAL A 325 -19.50 -4.46 9.93
N ALA A 326 -19.63 -5.05 11.11
CA ALA A 326 -18.56 -5.16 12.09
C ALA A 326 -17.45 -6.15 11.66
N LEU A 327 -16.39 -6.22 12.47
CA LEU A 327 -15.40 -7.29 12.34
C LEU A 327 -16.04 -8.64 12.70
N PRO A 328 -15.66 -9.73 12.01
CA PRO A 328 -16.21 -11.05 12.26
C PRO A 328 -15.76 -11.62 13.62
N ASP A 329 -16.65 -12.38 14.26
CA ASP A 329 -16.40 -13.22 15.43
C ASP A 329 -15.59 -14.49 15.04
N ILE A 330 -15.18 -15.33 16.00
CA ILE A 330 -14.41 -16.56 15.76
C ILE A 330 -15.12 -17.46 14.76
N ARG A 331 -16.44 -17.64 14.88
CA ARG A 331 -17.22 -18.49 13.98
C ARG A 331 -17.33 -17.87 12.59
N GLY A 332 -17.55 -16.55 12.52
CA GLY A 332 -17.53 -15.80 11.29
C GLY A 332 -16.18 -15.88 10.58
N ARG A 333 -15.06 -15.76 11.30
CA ARG A 333 -13.71 -15.93 10.77
C ARG A 333 -13.49 -17.35 10.25
N GLU A 334 -13.95 -18.37 10.97
CA GLU A 334 -13.90 -19.77 10.51
C GLU A 334 -14.69 -19.96 9.20
N HIS A 335 -15.91 -19.41 9.11
CA HIS A 335 -16.71 -19.48 7.90
C HIS A 335 -16.07 -18.73 6.72
N ILE A 336 -15.53 -17.53 6.96
CA ILE A 336 -14.81 -16.74 5.96
C ILE A 336 -13.59 -17.52 5.46
N LEU A 337 -12.79 -18.08 6.37
CA LEU A 337 -11.68 -18.97 6.01
C LEU A 337 -12.17 -20.15 5.17
N GLY A 338 -13.27 -20.80 5.55
CA GLY A 338 -13.88 -21.88 4.77
C GLY A 338 -14.22 -21.47 3.32
N VAL A 339 -14.76 -20.27 3.10
CA VAL A 339 -15.05 -19.74 1.75
C VAL A 339 -13.77 -19.54 0.94
N HIS A 340 -12.71 -19.00 1.54
CA HIS A 340 -11.45 -18.73 0.85
C HIS A 340 -10.60 -20.00 0.63
N LEU A 341 -10.61 -20.92 1.59
CA LEU A 341 -9.87 -22.19 1.53
C LEU A 341 -10.41 -23.11 0.42
N ARG A 342 -11.70 -23.04 0.06
CA ARG A 342 -12.27 -23.77 -1.10
C ARG A 342 -11.59 -23.46 -2.44
N LYS A 343 -10.90 -22.33 -2.55
CA LYS A 343 -10.22 -21.89 -3.78
C LYS A 343 -8.79 -22.42 -3.90
N VAL A 344 -8.30 -23.11 -2.87
CA VAL A 344 -6.91 -23.54 -2.73
C VAL A 344 -6.87 -25.05 -2.47
N PRO A 345 -5.92 -25.80 -3.03
CA PRO A 345 -5.76 -27.21 -2.69
C PRO A 345 -5.21 -27.37 -1.26
N LEU A 346 -5.95 -28.05 -0.39
CA LEU A 346 -5.64 -28.22 1.04
C LEU A 346 -5.13 -29.63 1.34
N ALA A 347 -4.31 -29.77 2.36
CA ALA A 347 -3.99 -31.05 2.98
C ALA A 347 -4.98 -31.38 4.13
N ASP A 348 -5.02 -32.65 4.54
CA ASP A 348 -5.98 -33.18 5.52
C ASP A 348 -5.75 -32.70 6.96
N ASP A 349 -4.59 -32.11 7.24
CA ASP A 349 -4.17 -31.60 8.55
C ASP A 349 -4.74 -30.20 8.87
N VAL A 350 -5.33 -29.51 7.88
CA VAL A 350 -5.80 -28.13 8.01
C VAL A 350 -7.02 -28.04 8.93
N LYS A 351 -6.88 -27.26 10.02
CA LYS A 351 -7.95 -26.98 11.00
C LYS A 351 -8.27 -25.47 11.02
N PRO A 352 -9.27 -25.00 10.24
CA PRO A 352 -9.61 -23.58 10.14
C PRO A 352 -9.96 -22.93 11.49
N GLN A 353 -10.49 -23.71 12.44
CA GLN A 353 -10.86 -23.25 13.78
C GLN A 353 -9.66 -22.68 14.55
N LEU A 354 -8.48 -23.30 14.43
CA LEU A 354 -7.27 -22.87 15.13
C LEU A 354 -6.74 -21.55 14.57
N ILE A 355 -6.80 -21.38 13.25
CA ILE A 355 -6.44 -20.11 12.60
C ILE A 355 -7.43 -19.01 12.99
N ALA A 356 -8.74 -19.29 12.98
CA ALA A 356 -9.76 -18.31 13.35
C ALA A 356 -9.59 -17.78 14.79
N ARG A 357 -9.21 -18.64 15.74
CA ARG A 357 -8.87 -18.25 17.11
C ARG A 357 -7.59 -17.43 17.18
N GLY A 358 -6.61 -17.74 16.33
CA GLY A 358 -5.31 -17.07 16.26
C GLY A 358 -5.28 -15.76 15.49
N THR A 359 -6.39 -15.36 14.89
CA THR A 359 -6.52 -14.11 14.12
C THR A 359 -7.57 -13.17 14.73
N PRO A 360 -7.49 -12.81 16.03
CA PRO A 360 -8.46 -11.90 16.63
C PRO A 360 -8.38 -10.53 15.95
N GLY A 361 -9.55 -9.93 15.68
CA GLY A 361 -9.66 -8.61 15.05
C GLY A 361 -9.37 -8.58 13.54
N PHE A 362 -9.06 -9.72 12.90
CA PHE A 362 -8.86 -9.77 11.45
C PHE A 362 -10.16 -9.51 10.71
N SER A 363 -10.10 -8.67 9.68
CA SER A 363 -11.20 -8.48 8.75
C SER A 363 -11.28 -9.65 7.75
N GLY A 364 -12.39 -9.75 7.01
CA GLY A 364 -12.53 -10.77 5.96
C GLY A 364 -11.46 -10.64 4.88
N ALA A 365 -11.04 -9.41 4.55
CA ALA A 365 -9.94 -9.17 3.62
C ALA A 365 -8.59 -9.64 4.18
N ASP A 366 -8.33 -9.48 5.48
CA ASP A 366 -7.10 -9.96 6.12
C ASP A 366 -7.03 -11.49 6.09
N LEU A 367 -8.15 -12.17 6.34
CA LEU A 367 -8.25 -13.64 6.22
C LEU A 367 -8.07 -14.12 4.79
N ALA A 368 -8.63 -13.42 3.81
CA ALA A 368 -8.41 -13.71 2.40
C ALA A 368 -6.91 -13.58 2.04
N ASN A 369 -6.24 -12.56 2.56
CA ASN A 369 -4.81 -12.35 2.38
C ASN A 369 -3.98 -13.43 3.07
N LEU A 370 -4.38 -13.90 4.27
CA LEU A 370 -3.73 -15.00 4.98
C LEU A 370 -3.74 -16.29 4.15
N VAL A 371 -4.89 -16.67 3.60
CA VAL A 371 -4.99 -17.86 2.74
C VAL A 371 -4.13 -17.72 1.48
N ASN A 372 -4.10 -16.52 0.89
CA ASN A 372 -3.25 -16.24 -0.26
C ASN A 372 -1.75 -16.36 0.08
N GLU A 373 -1.32 -15.81 1.22
CA GLU A 373 0.06 -15.92 1.69
C GLU A 373 0.46 -17.37 1.99
N ALA A 374 -0.44 -18.17 2.56
CA ALA A 374 -0.21 -19.60 2.77
C ALA A 374 0.01 -20.36 1.45
N ALA A 375 -0.80 -20.06 0.43
CA ALA A 375 -0.62 -20.61 -0.91
C ALA A 375 0.72 -20.19 -1.54
N LEU A 376 1.16 -18.95 -1.33
CA LEU A 376 2.48 -18.47 -1.78
C LEU A 376 3.64 -19.17 -1.06
N PHE A 377 3.50 -19.47 0.23
CA PHE A 377 4.49 -20.27 0.97
C PHE A 377 4.58 -21.70 0.44
N ALA A 378 3.44 -22.36 0.21
CA ALA A 378 3.41 -23.69 -0.38
C ALA A 378 4.08 -23.71 -1.76
N ALA A 379 3.72 -22.74 -2.62
CA ALA A 379 4.30 -22.59 -3.95
C ALA A 379 5.83 -22.37 -3.90
N ARG A 380 6.32 -21.51 -2.98
CA ARG A 380 7.76 -21.26 -2.81
C ARG A 380 8.52 -22.51 -2.38
N ARG A 381 7.90 -23.38 -1.60
CA ARG A 381 8.45 -24.67 -1.16
C ARG A 381 8.20 -25.81 -2.16
N ASN A 382 7.65 -25.51 -3.34
CA ASN A 382 7.22 -26.49 -4.34
C ASN A 382 6.26 -27.57 -3.79
N LYS A 383 5.48 -27.26 -2.75
CA LYS A 383 4.41 -28.12 -2.24
C LYS A 383 3.18 -28.02 -3.15
N ARG A 384 2.49 -29.15 -3.36
CA ARG A 384 1.26 -29.21 -4.17
C ARG A 384 -0.01 -28.85 -3.40
N LEU A 385 0.01 -29.07 -2.08
CA LEU A 385 -1.10 -28.83 -1.17
C LEU A 385 -0.65 -27.81 -0.11
N VAL A 386 -1.58 -26.98 0.36
CA VAL A 386 -1.38 -26.08 1.50
C VAL A 386 -1.71 -26.83 2.78
N SER A 387 -0.71 -26.99 3.66
CA SER A 387 -0.86 -27.64 4.97
C SER A 387 -1.09 -26.63 6.09
N MET A 388 -1.37 -27.11 7.30
CA MET A 388 -1.53 -26.26 8.48
C MET A 388 -0.27 -25.42 8.76
N GLU A 389 0.91 -25.99 8.48
CA GLU A 389 2.20 -25.31 8.63
C GLU A 389 2.26 -24.01 7.81
N GLU A 390 1.80 -24.03 6.55
CA GLU A 390 1.79 -22.83 5.70
C GLU A 390 0.80 -21.77 6.18
N LEU A 391 -0.34 -22.19 6.73
CA LEU A 391 -1.34 -21.27 7.30
C LEU A 391 -0.79 -20.60 8.56
N ASP A 392 -0.12 -21.34 9.44
CA ASP A 392 0.53 -20.78 10.62
C ASP A 392 1.68 -19.84 10.25
N LEU A 393 2.49 -20.17 9.24
CA LEU A 393 3.54 -19.28 8.74
C LEU A 393 2.98 -17.98 8.13
N ALA A 394 1.86 -18.08 7.41
CA ALA A 394 1.16 -16.93 6.85
C ALA A 394 0.59 -16.02 7.95
N LYS A 395 -0.07 -16.62 8.94
CA LYS A 395 -0.56 -15.92 10.14
C LYS A 395 0.57 -15.17 10.83
N ASP A 396 1.67 -15.87 11.11
CA ASP A 396 2.83 -15.29 11.80
C ASP A 396 3.45 -14.14 10.99
N LYS A 397 3.54 -14.28 9.66
CA LYS A 397 4.04 -13.22 8.77
C LYS A 397 3.15 -11.98 8.81
N ILE A 398 1.82 -12.13 8.79
CA ILE A 398 0.89 -11.01 8.78
C ILE A 398 0.90 -10.29 10.13
N MET A 399 0.93 -11.03 11.24
CA MET A 399 0.88 -10.44 12.58
C MET A 399 2.21 -9.82 13.02
N MET A 400 3.33 -10.48 12.73
CA MET A 400 4.65 -10.10 13.29
C MET A 400 5.64 -9.62 12.24
N GLY A 401 5.32 -9.77 10.96
CA GLY A 401 6.22 -9.47 9.85
C GLY A 401 7.05 -10.67 9.40
N ALA A 402 7.86 -10.45 8.37
CA ALA A 402 8.68 -11.51 7.78
C ALA A 402 9.76 -12.03 8.77
N GLU A 403 10.05 -13.33 8.64
CA GLU A 403 11.15 -14.00 9.34
C GLU A 403 12.50 -13.41 8.94
N ARG A 404 13.35 -13.12 9.94
CA ARG A 404 14.66 -12.47 9.71
C ARG A 404 15.79 -13.48 9.64
N LYS A 405 15.86 -14.24 8.55
CA LYS A 405 16.90 -15.26 8.32
C LYS A 405 18.35 -14.73 8.34
N SER A 406 18.55 -13.45 8.06
CA SER A 406 19.88 -12.82 8.06
C SER A 406 20.35 -12.36 9.45
N MET A 407 19.46 -12.34 10.45
CA MET A 407 19.83 -11.93 11.80
C MET A 407 20.42 -13.15 12.54
N VAL A 408 21.74 -13.17 12.66
CA VAL A 408 22.44 -14.19 13.43
C VAL A 408 22.45 -13.76 14.89
N MET A 409 21.66 -14.44 15.72
CA MET A 409 21.74 -14.29 17.17
C MET A 409 22.86 -15.15 17.71
N THR A 410 23.60 -14.66 18.70
CA THR A 410 24.57 -15.49 19.42
C THR A 410 23.83 -16.56 20.22
N ASP A 411 24.46 -17.72 20.48
CA ASP A 411 23.84 -18.79 21.28
C ASP A 411 23.39 -18.30 22.66
N LYS A 412 24.11 -17.32 23.24
CA LYS A 412 23.75 -16.69 24.50
C LYS A 412 22.48 -15.84 24.40
N GLU A 413 22.31 -15.07 23.31
CA GLU A 413 21.09 -14.29 23.07
C GLU A 413 19.90 -15.20 22.76
N LYS A 414 20.14 -16.27 21.99
CA LYS A 414 19.14 -17.29 21.67
C LYS A 414 18.66 -18.00 22.94
N LEU A 415 19.59 -18.38 23.81
CA LEU A 415 19.29 -18.98 25.11
C LEU A 415 18.54 -18.02 26.03
N ASN A 416 18.96 -16.76 26.11
CA ASN A 416 18.24 -15.76 26.89
C ASN A 416 16.80 -15.57 26.40
N THR A 417 16.61 -15.54 25.07
CA THR A 417 15.28 -15.47 24.45
C THR A 417 14.46 -16.73 24.78
N ALA A 418 15.08 -17.93 24.77
CA ALA A 418 14.40 -19.16 25.17
C ALA A 418 13.90 -19.12 26.62
N TYR A 419 14.72 -18.62 27.55
CA TYR A 419 14.28 -18.41 28.93
C TYR A 419 13.18 -17.36 29.04
N HIS A 420 13.30 -16.26 28.30
CA HIS A 420 12.30 -15.19 28.26
C HIS A 420 10.93 -15.72 27.85
N GLU A 421 10.86 -16.41 26.71
CA GLU A 421 9.60 -16.97 26.21
C GLU A 421 9.06 -18.10 27.10
N SER A 422 9.94 -18.93 27.65
CA SER A 422 9.53 -19.97 28.62
C SER A 422 8.91 -19.36 29.87
N GLY A 423 9.40 -18.19 30.30
CA GLY A 423 8.84 -17.44 31.42
C GLY A 423 7.39 -17.02 31.18
N HIS A 424 7.08 -16.48 29.99
CA HIS A 424 5.70 -16.15 29.61
C HIS A 424 4.81 -17.40 29.55
N ALA A 425 5.30 -18.47 28.95
CA ALA A 425 4.55 -19.70 28.76
C ALA A 425 4.16 -20.37 30.08
N ILE A 426 5.12 -20.51 31.03
CA ILE A 426 4.86 -21.18 32.32
C ILE A 426 3.81 -20.41 33.14
N ILE A 427 3.94 -19.09 33.22
CA ILE A 427 2.95 -18.30 33.98
C ILE A 427 1.57 -18.41 33.33
N GLY A 428 1.49 -18.35 32.01
CA GLY A 428 0.23 -18.52 31.29
C GLY A 428 -0.40 -19.91 31.46
N LEU A 429 0.40 -20.96 31.66
CA LEU A 429 -0.10 -22.32 31.90
C LEU A 429 -0.55 -22.55 33.36
N VAL A 430 0.03 -21.83 34.32
CA VAL A 430 -0.27 -22.00 35.75
C VAL A 430 -1.32 -21.01 36.27
N ALA A 431 -1.43 -19.81 35.68
CA ALA A 431 -2.33 -18.78 36.16
C ALA A 431 -3.83 -19.18 36.02
N PRO A 432 -4.67 -18.92 37.04
CA PRO A 432 -5.99 -19.53 37.19
C PRO A 432 -7.09 -19.04 36.23
N SER A 433 -6.80 -18.08 35.33
CA SER A 433 -7.74 -17.57 34.33
C SER A 433 -7.00 -16.92 33.15
N HIS A 434 -5.97 -17.57 32.64
CA HIS A 434 -5.23 -17.12 31.46
C HIS A 434 -5.70 -17.86 30.20
N ASP A 435 -5.52 -17.25 29.04
CA ASP A 435 -5.75 -17.93 27.77
C ASP A 435 -4.69 -19.02 27.56
N PRO A 436 -5.05 -20.19 26.99
CA PRO A 436 -4.13 -21.30 26.85
C PRO A 436 -3.00 -21.00 25.87
N VAL A 437 -1.80 -21.50 26.17
CA VAL A 437 -0.64 -21.40 25.28
C VAL A 437 -0.83 -22.32 24.09
N TYR A 438 -0.66 -21.78 22.89
CA TYR A 438 -0.73 -22.53 21.63
C TYR A 438 0.65 -22.94 21.13
N LYS A 439 1.59 -21.99 21.13
CA LYS A 439 2.92 -22.18 20.55
C LYS A 439 3.91 -21.20 21.17
N VAL A 440 5.15 -21.64 21.33
CA VAL A 440 6.27 -20.79 21.75
C VAL A 440 7.38 -20.93 20.72
N THR A 441 7.95 -19.82 20.26
CA THR A 441 9.04 -19.83 19.28
C THR A 441 10.10 -18.78 19.61
N ILE A 442 11.35 -19.12 19.34
CA ILE A 442 12.51 -18.22 19.46
C ILE A 442 13.04 -17.79 18.09
N ILE A 443 12.24 -17.97 17.04
CA ILE A 443 12.58 -17.55 15.68
C ILE A 443 12.23 -16.07 15.52
N PRO A 444 13.20 -15.20 15.16
CA PRO A 444 12.98 -13.77 15.10
C PRO A 444 12.08 -13.36 13.92
N ARG A 445 11.05 -12.56 14.22
CA ARG A 445 10.07 -12.06 13.24
C ARG A 445 9.83 -10.57 13.43
N GLY A 446 10.01 -9.80 12.35
CA GLY A 446 9.86 -8.35 12.37
C GLY A 446 10.67 -7.69 13.50
N ARG A 447 9.97 -7.20 14.53
CA ARG A 447 10.56 -6.54 15.72
C ARG A 447 10.72 -7.47 16.94
N ALA A 448 10.15 -8.67 16.92
CA ALA A 448 10.21 -9.63 18.01
C ALA A 448 11.36 -10.63 17.82
N LEU A 449 12.06 -10.97 18.91
CA LEU A 449 13.13 -11.99 18.92
C LEU A 449 12.59 -13.40 19.17
N GLY A 450 11.56 -13.50 20.01
CA GLY A 450 10.74 -14.68 20.25
C GLY A 450 9.28 -14.26 20.46
N VAL A 451 8.39 -15.24 20.55
CA VAL A 451 6.99 -15.00 20.90
C VAL A 451 6.35 -16.23 21.54
N THR A 452 5.57 -15.96 22.58
CA THR A 452 4.62 -16.89 23.20
C THR A 452 3.21 -16.54 22.73
N MET A 453 2.55 -17.47 22.04
CA MET A 453 1.20 -17.28 21.51
C MET A 453 0.16 -17.89 22.43
N PHE A 454 -0.80 -17.08 22.83
CA PHE A 454 -2.00 -17.51 23.55
C PHE A 454 -3.19 -17.49 22.60
N LEU A 455 -4.01 -18.54 22.64
CA LEU A 455 -5.23 -18.62 21.84
C LEU A 455 -6.48 -18.60 22.74
N PRO A 456 -7.34 -17.58 22.64
CA PRO A 456 -8.59 -17.59 23.38
C PRO A 456 -9.50 -18.71 22.86
N GLU A 457 -10.21 -19.38 23.77
CA GLU A 457 -11.18 -20.42 23.41
C GLU A 457 -12.49 -19.84 22.86
N GLU A 458 -12.85 -18.63 23.33
CA GLU A 458 -14.10 -17.94 23.04
C GLU A 458 -13.85 -16.44 22.84
N ASP A 459 -14.70 -15.76 22.05
CA ASP A 459 -14.68 -14.30 21.93
C ASP A 459 -15.31 -13.71 23.19
N ARG A 460 -14.48 -13.02 23.98
CA ARG A 460 -14.91 -12.38 25.23
C ARG A 460 -15.08 -10.90 25.03
N TYR A 461 -16.28 -10.39 25.32
CA TYR A 461 -16.57 -8.95 25.30
C TYR A 461 -16.19 -8.23 26.60
N SER A 462 -16.03 -8.97 27.69
CA SER A 462 -15.68 -8.43 29.01
C SER A 462 -14.62 -9.29 29.69
N LEU A 463 -13.62 -8.65 30.30
CA LEU A 463 -12.58 -9.31 31.09
C LEU A 463 -12.85 -9.11 32.59
N SER A 464 -12.69 -10.18 33.35
CA SER A 464 -12.73 -10.12 34.81
C SER A 464 -11.42 -9.55 35.38
N ARG A 465 -11.48 -9.00 36.61
CA ARG A 465 -10.29 -8.55 37.34
C ARG A 465 -9.21 -9.64 37.41
N GLN A 466 -9.60 -10.89 37.68
CA GLN A 466 -8.67 -12.02 37.79
C GLN A 466 -7.96 -12.32 36.47
N GLN A 467 -8.65 -12.23 35.34
CA GLN A 467 -8.06 -12.43 34.02
C GLN A 467 -7.04 -11.35 33.69
N ILE A 468 -7.37 -10.08 33.95
CA ILE A 468 -6.45 -8.97 33.68
C ILE A 468 -5.19 -9.11 34.56
N LEU A 469 -5.35 -9.46 35.85
CA LEU A 469 -4.21 -9.73 36.73
C LEU A 469 -3.37 -10.91 36.21
N SER A 470 -4.00 -11.98 35.73
CA SER A 470 -3.29 -13.12 35.16
C SER A 470 -2.50 -12.73 33.89
N GLN A 471 -3.06 -11.87 33.03
CA GLN A 471 -2.37 -11.33 31.86
C GLN A 471 -1.19 -10.43 32.25
N ILE A 472 -1.35 -9.60 33.29
CA ILE A 472 -0.24 -8.78 33.82
C ILE A 472 0.88 -9.68 34.36
N CYS A 473 0.53 -10.74 35.10
CA CYS A 473 1.52 -11.70 35.61
C CYS A 473 2.29 -12.37 34.46
N SER A 474 1.60 -12.82 33.41
CA SER A 474 2.27 -13.48 32.28
C SER A 474 3.22 -12.54 31.54
N LEU A 475 2.88 -11.26 31.40
CA LEU A 475 3.75 -10.23 30.80
C LEU A 475 5.06 -10.01 31.59
N PHE A 476 5.10 -10.26 32.89
CA PHE A 476 6.36 -10.16 33.66
C PHE A 476 7.23 -11.43 33.59
N GLY A 477 6.71 -12.53 33.05
CA GLY A 477 7.40 -13.81 33.00
C GLY A 477 8.76 -13.77 32.32
N GLY A 478 8.84 -13.13 31.15
CA GLY A 478 10.10 -13.05 30.41
C GLY A 478 11.19 -12.30 31.18
N ARG A 479 10.88 -11.11 31.69
CA ARG A 479 11.84 -10.32 32.49
C ARG A 479 12.33 -11.07 33.73
N ILE A 480 11.43 -11.72 34.46
CA ILE A 480 11.78 -12.45 35.68
C ILE A 480 12.66 -13.66 35.33
N ALA A 481 12.37 -14.38 34.25
CA ALA A 481 13.21 -15.48 33.79
C ALA A 481 14.63 -15.03 33.43
N GLU A 482 14.78 -13.87 32.78
CA GLU A 482 16.09 -13.24 32.53
C GLU A 482 16.80 -12.90 33.85
N GLU A 483 16.09 -12.28 34.79
CA GLU A 483 16.64 -11.88 36.10
C GLU A 483 17.11 -13.10 36.91
N MET A 484 16.37 -14.21 36.87
CA MET A 484 16.71 -15.45 37.57
C MET A 484 17.94 -16.15 36.98
N THR A 485 18.19 -15.99 35.68
CA THR A 485 19.28 -16.68 34.96
C THR A 485 20.55 -15.84 34.86
N LEU A 486 20.42 -14.56 34.51
CA LEU A 486 21.55 -13.64 34.29
C LEU A 486 21.80 -12.70 35.48
N GLY A 487 20.94 -12.73 36.49
CA GLY A 487 20.97 -11.84 37.65
C GLY A 487 20.42 -10.43 37.35
N PRO A 488 20.35 -9.54 38.36
CA PRO A 488 19.75 -8.22 38.24
C PRO A 488 20.41 -7.32 37.18
N ASN A 489 21.72 -7.49 36.97
CA ASN A 489 22.49 -6.71 35.99
C ASN A 489 22.39 -7.29 34.56
N GLY A 490 21.82 -8.48 34.41
CA GLY A 490 21.70 -9.20 33.15
C GLY A 490 20.37 -9.02 32.44
N VAL A 491 19.40 -8.33 33.05
CA VAL A 491 18.09 -8.05 32.47
C VAL A 491 18.24 -7.17 31.21
N THR A 492 17.55 -7.55 30.14
CA THR A 492 17.69 -6.91 28.83
C THR A 492 16.58 -5.88 28.56
N THR A 493 16.71 -5.15 27.45
CA THR A 493 15.68 -4.24 26.95
C THR A 493 14.54 -4.96 26.21
N GLY A 494 14.62 -6.28 26.03
CA GLY A 494 13.61 -7.10 25.35
C GLY A 494 12.22 -6.99 25.98
N ALA A 495 12.15 -6.95 27.31
CA ALA A 495 10.91 -6.86 28.09
C ALA A 495 10.20 -5.48 28.02
N SER A 496 10.71 -4.53 27.25
CA SER A 496 10.15 -3.16 27.21
C SER A 496 8.70 -3.10 26.73
N ASN A 497 8.34 -3.93 25.76
CA ASN A 497 6.96 -4.02 25.27
C ASN A 497 6.02 -4.64 26.31
N ASP A 498 6.49 -5.63 27.07
CA ASP A 498 5.67 -6.31 28.07
C ASP A 498 5.41 -5.42 29.28
N ILE A 499 6.43 -4.67 29.72
CA ILE A 499 6.29 -3.64 30.76
C ILE A 499 5.29 -2.58 30.32
N LYS A 500 5.37 -2.11 29.07
CA LYS A 500 4.43 -1.13 28.53
C LYS A 500 2.99 -1.66 28.59
N ARG A 501 2.74 -2.86 28.08
CA ARG A 501 1.40 -3.50 28.09
C ARG A 501 0.88 -3.74 29.49
N ALA A 502 1.73 -4.23 30.40
CA ALA A 502 1.37 -4.46 31.79
C ALA A 502 0.97 -3.15 32.49
N THR A 503 1.72 -2.08 32.22
CA THR A 503 1.42 -0.74 32.74
C THR A 503 0.11 -0.18 32.19
N GLU A 504 -0.14 -0.34 30.89
CA GLU A 504 -1.39 0.09 30.25
C GLU A 504 -2.61 -0.66 30.80
N LEU A 505 -2.50 -1.98 30.99
CA LEU A 505 -3.57 -2.79 31.59
C LEU A 505 -3.84 -2.36 33.03
N ALA A 506 -2.80 -2.24 33.87
CA ALA A 506 -2.94 -1.79 35.25
C ALA A 506 -3.52 -0.37 35.33
N HIS A 507 -3.09 0.54 34.46
CA HIS A 507 -3.65 1.88 34.36
C HIS A 507 -5.13 1.85 33.99
N ASN A 508 -5.53 1.08 32.97
CA ASN A 508 -6.94 0.98 32.57
C ASN A 508 -7.82 0.36 33.65
N MET A 509 -7.30 -0.62 34.41
CA MET A 509 -7.99 -1.19 35.58
C MET A 509 -8.37 -0.11 36.60
N VAL A 510 -7.45 0.80 36.92
CA VAL A 510 -7.65 1.83 37.94
C VAL A 510 -8.40 3.03 37.38
N ALA A 511 -8.02 3.50 36.19
CA ALA A 511 -8.46 4.79 35.64
C ALA A 511 -9.76 4.70 34.82
N LYS A 512 -10.03 3.57 34.15
CA LYS A 512 -11.14 3.44 33.21
C LYS A 512 -12.21 2.45 33.66
N TRP A 513 -11.79 1.27 34.13
CA TRP A 513 -12.71 0.17 34.44
C TRP A 513 -13.16 0.13 35.89
N GLY A 514 -12.54 0.93 36.77
CA GLY A 514 -12.98 1.03 38.17
C GLY A 514 -12.76 -0.25 38.98
N LEU A 515 -11.68 -0.98 38.70
CA LEU A 515 -11.32 -2.27 39.32
C LEU A 515 -10.34 -2.15 40.51
N SER A 516 -10.11 -0.92 41.00
CA SER A 516 -9.37 -0.64 42.23
C SER A 516 -10.33 -0.40 43.38
N ASP A 517 -10.07 -1.05 44.53
CA ASP A 517 -10.85 -0.86 45.75
C ASP A 517 -10.64 0.53 46.35
N GLU A 518 -9.47 1.15 46.16
CA GLU A 518 -9.16 2.48 46.70
C GLU A 518 -9.81 3.61 45.89
N MET A 519 -9.76 3.48 44.56
CA MET A 519 -10.30 4.50 43.65
C MET A 519 -11.81 4.29 43.40
N GLY A 520 -12.30 3.07 43.55
CA GLY A 520 -13.70 2.72 43.33
C GLY A 520 -14.12 2.72 41.86
N PRO A 521 -15.42 2.49 41.58
CA PRO A 521 -15.95 2.34 40.23
C PRO A 521 -16.21 3.70 39.55
N ILE A 522 -15.17 4.52 39.42
CA ILE A 522 -15.24 5.85 38.80
C ILE A 522 -14.30 5.89 37.59
N MET A 523 -14.77 6.45 36.48
CA MET A 523 -13.93 6.71 35.30
C MET A 523 -13.19 8.04 35.49
N TYR A 524 -11.87 7.97 35.58
CA TYR A 524 -10.96 9.11 35.74
C TYR A 524 -10.32 9.58 34.42
N ASP A 525 -10.34 8.72 33.39
CA ASP A 525 -9.79 9.00 32.08
C ASP A 525 -10.82 8.75 30.99
N GLU A 526 -11.02 9.74 30.10
CA GLU A 526 -11.85 9.58 28.91
C GLU A 526 -11.03 8.96 27.78
N ASP A 527 -11.68 8.22 26.88
CA ASP A 527 -10.99 7.64 25.73
C ASP A 527 -10.45 8.71 24.78
N GLU A 528 -9.19 8.55 24.35
CA GLU A 528 -8.51 9.40 23.36
C GLU A 528 -9.25 9.45 22.01
N SER A 529 -10.22 8.56 21.76
CA SER A 529 -11.02 8.49 20.54
C SER A 529 -11.83 9.77 20.26
N HIS A 530 -12.15 10.57 21.28
CA HIS A 530 -12.86 11.85 21.13
C HIS A 530 -11.94 13.07 20.99
N GLN A 531 -10.61 12.91 20.98
CA GLN A 531 -9.66 14.03 20.92
C GLN A 531 -9.63 14.75 19.57
N PHE A 532 -10.34 14.25 18.55
CA PHE A 532 -10.45 14.87 17.23
C PHE A 532 -11.43 16.06 17.16
N LEU A 533 -12.32 16.23 18.15
CA LEU A 533 -13.35 17.29 18.17
C LEU A 533 -12.89 18.62 18.81
N GLY A 534 -11.63 18.72 19.24
CA GLY A 534 -11.08 19.96 19.78
C GLY A 534 -9.63 20.12 19.34
N GLY A 535 -9.28 21.29 18.80
CA GLY A 535 -7.91 21.60 18.38
C GLY A 535 -6.86 21.38 19.49
N PRO A 536 -5.56 21.42 19.15
CA PRO A 536 -4.48 21.18 20.10
C PRO A 536 -4.63 22.12 21.31
N GLY A 537 -5.00 21.56 22.46
CA GLY A 537 -5.16 22.29 23.72
C GLY A 537 -6.57 22.32 24.35
N GLN A 538 -7.59 21.67 23.78
CA GLN A 538 -8.96 21.70 24.34
C GLN A 538 -9.65 20.33 24.43
N GLY A 539 -8.89 19.27 24.73
CA GLY A 539 -9.43 17.97 25.16
C GLY A 539 -9.69 17.96 26.67
N GLY A 540 -10.87 17.52 27.09
CA GLY A 540 -11.35 17.61 28.47
C GLY A 540 -10.57 16.79 29.49
N SER A 541 -9.43 17.28 29.98
CA SER A 541 -8.86 16.84 31.26
C SER A 541 -9.61 17.50 32.44
N LYS A 542 -10.94 17.41 32.48
CA LYS A 542 -11.75 18.14 33.47
C LYS A 542 -11.84 17.47 34.85
N MET A 543 -11.30 16.27 35.06
CA MET A 543 -11.42 15.55 36.34
C MET A 543 -10.09 15.03 36.93
N LYS A 544 -8.94 15.66 36.64
CA LYS A 544 -7.66 15.23 37.24
C LYS A 544 -7.09 16.30 38.17
N SER A 545 -7.33 16.15 39.49
CA SER A 545 -6.54 16.89 40.50
C SER A 545 -5.18 16.22 40.67
N GLY A 546 -4.13 16.97 41.01
CA GLY A 546 -2.79 16.40 41.22
C GLY A 546 -2.74 15.31 42.31
N GLU A 547 -3.60 15.44 43.32
CA GLU A 547 -3.78 14.41 44.36
C GLU A 547 -4.39 13.13 43.78
N THR A 548 -5.40 13.23 42.91
CA THR A 548 -6.03 12.08 42.25
C THR A 548 -5.04 11.34 41.37
N THR A 549 -4.23 12.07 40.58
CA THR A 549 -3.17 11.46 39.76
C THR A 549 -2.15 10.73 40.61
N THR A 550 -1.72 11.33 41.72
CA THR A 550 -0.75 10.69 42.64
C THR A 550 -1.31 9.41 43.25
N ARG A 551 -2.60 9.38 43.59
CA ARG A 551 -3.27 8.18 44.11
C ARG A 551 -3.40 7.09 43.04
N LEU A 552 -3.75 7.48 41.82
CA LEU A 552 -3.82 6.59 40.66
C LEU A 552 -2.46 5.91 40.41
N ASP A 553 -1.38 6.69 40.36
CA ASP A 553 -0.03 6.17 40.14
C ASP A 553 0.41 5.17 41.24
N LYS A 554 0.04 5.44 42.50
CA LYS A 554 0.31 4.54 43.63
C LYS A 554 -0.44 3.21 43.49
N GLU A 555 -1.71 3.26 43.12
CA GLU A 555 -2.53 2.07 42.93
C GLU A 555 -2.07 1.23 41.73
N VAL A 556 -1.72 1.88 40.61
CA VAL A 556 -1.12 1.21 39.45
C VAL A 556 0.19 0.51 39.83
N ARG A 557 1.06 1.21 40.58
CA ARG A 557 2.32 0.64 41.04
C ARG A 557 2.10 -0.57 41.94
N LYS A 558 1.17 -0.48 42.88
CA LYS A 558 0.82 -1.59 43.78
C LYS A 558 0.36 -2.83 43.00
N ILE A 559 -0.54 -2.66 42.03
CA ILE A 559 -0.99 -3.77 41.17
C ILE A 559 0.18 -4.40 40.41
N ILE A 560 1.09 -3.59 39.87
CA ILE A 560 2.28 -4.07 39.17
C ILE A 560 3.20 -4.85 40.10
N ASP A 561 3.50 -4.31 41.29
CA ASP A 561 4.40 -4.93 42.26
C ASP A 561 3.81 -6.27 42.76
N ASP A 562 2.51 -6.32 43.06
CA ASP A 562 1.81 -7.55 43.48
C ASP A 562 1.86 -8.63 42.39
N CYS A 563 1.58 -8.26 41.13
CA CYS A 563 1.65 -9.18 39.99
C CYS A 563 3.09 -9.64 39.71
N TYR A 564 4.08 -8.78 39.90
CA TYR A 564 5.49 -9.11 39.69
C TYR A 564 5.97 -10.15 40.71
N GLU A 565 5.60 -9.98 41.99
CA GLU A 565 5.94 -10.95 43.04
C GLU A 565 5.20 -12.28 42.86
N GLU A 566 3.94 -12.25 42.46
CA GLU A 566 3.18 -13.48 42.14
C GLU A 566 3.82 -14.23 40.96
N ALA A 567 4.14 -13.53 39.88
CA ALA A 567 4.86 -14.08 38.73
C ALA A 567 6.22 -14.68 39.14
N ARG A 568 6.96 -14.00 40.02
CA ARG A 568 8.25 -14.47 40.55
C ARG A 568 8.08 -15.77 41.34
N ARG A 569 7.06 -15.86 42.18
CA ARG A 569 6.75 -17.08 42.93
C ARG A 569 6.45 -18.25 42.00
N ILE A 570 5.56 -18.05 41.02
CA ILE A 570 5.18 -19.10 40.05
C ILE A 570 6.41 -19.64 39.30
N LEU A 571 7.30 -18.76 38.83
CA LEU A 571 8.52 -19.18 38.12
C LEU A 571 9.54 -19.84 39.03
N THR A 572 9.67 -19.39 40.29
CA THR A 572 10.56 -20.01 41.26
C THR A 572 10.10 -21.42 41.60
N ASP A 573 8.80 -21.63 41.78
CA ASP A 573 8.20 -22.93 42.09
C ASP A 573 8.27 -23.93 40.92
N ASN A 574 8.46 -23.44 39.69
CA ASN A 574 8.51 -24.24 38.45
C ASN A 574 9.86 -24.11 37.73
N ARG A 575 10.95 -23.92 38.49
CA ARG A 575 12.28 -23.66 37.93
C ARG A 575 12.82 -24.79 37.06
N ASP A 576 12.57 -26.03 37.47
CA ASP A 576 12.89 -27.25 36.72
C ASP A 576 12.24 -27.26 35.32
N LYS A 577 10.98 -26.87 35.24
CA LYS A 577 10.24 -26.78 33.97
C LYS A 577 10.73 -25.63 33.10
N LEU A 578 11.16 -24.53 33.70
CA LEU A 578 11.76 -23.40 32.97
C LEU A 578 13.04 -23.82 32.25
N ASP A 579 13.93 -24.54 32.95
CA ASP A 579 15.18 -25.02 32.37
C ASP A 579 14.90 -26.05 31.25
N ALA A 580 13.98 -27.00 31.48
CA ALA A 580 13.58 -27.99 30.48
C ALA A 580 12.93 -27.36 29.22
N MET A 581 12.11 -26.32 29.39
CA MET A 581 11.47 -25.62 28.27
C MET A 581 12.49 -24.81 27.45
N ALA A 582 13.46 -24.17 28.12
CA ALA A 582 14.54 -23.46 27.44
C ALA A 582 15.43 -24.42 26.63
N GLU A 583 15.75 -25.60 27.17
CA GLU A 583 16.49 -26.64 26.44
C GLU A 583 15.72 -27.15 25.22
N ALA A 584 14.41 -27.40 25.37
CA ALA A 584 13.55 -27.80 24.27
C ALA A 584 13.49 -26.74 23.16
N LEU A 585 13.37 -25.46 23.51
CA LEU A 585 13.40 -24.35 22.57
C LEU A 585 14.75 -24.20 21.88
N MET A 586 15.87 -24.42 22.59
CA MET A 586 17.19 -24.40 21.97
C MET A 586 17.38 -25.53 20.95
N LYS A 587 16.73 -26.68 21.16
CA LYS A 587 16.80 -27.84 20.27
C LYS A 587 15.85 -27.73 19.07
N TYR A 588 14.60 -27.34 19.28
CA TYR A 588 13.54 -27.38 18.27
C TYR A 588 13.17 -25.99 17.71
N GLU A 589 13.63 -24.91 18.32
CA GLU A 589 13.34 -23.49 18.00
C GLU A 589 11.86 -23.06 18.15
N THR A 590 10.95 -24.02 18.08
CA THR A 590 9.51 -23.86 18.25
C THR A 590 8.97 -25.08 18.98
N ILE A 591 8.09 -24.85 19.96
CA ILE A 591 7.39 -25.90 20.69
C ILE A 591 5.88 -25.62 20.70
N ASP A 592 5.09 -26.66 20.48
CA ASP A 592 3.63 -26.59 20.42
C ASP A 592 2.98 -26.95 21.77
N ALA A 593 1.68 -26.69 21.89
CA ALA A 593 0.89 -26.96 23.10
C ALA A 593 1.04 -28.40 23.66
N ASP A 594 1.13 -29.40 22.78
CA ASP A 594 1.29 -30.80 23.21
C ASP A 594 2.67 -31.07 23.84
N GLN A 595 3.73 -30.44 23.30
CA GLN A 595 5.08 -30.54 23.86
C GLN A 595 5.20 -29.77 25.18
N LEU A 596 4.56 -28.59 25.25
CA LEU A 596 4.45 -27.81 26.50
C LEU A 596 3.78 -28.63 27.60
N LYS A 597 2.70 -29.35 27.27
CA LYS A 597 2.01 -30.22 28.22
C LYS A 597 2.91 -31.36 28.71
N ASP A 598 3.67 -31.99 27.82
CA ASP A 598 4.62 -33.04 28.21
C ASP A 598 5.67 -32.50 29.20
N ILE A 599 6.23 -31.31 28.95
CA ILE A 599 7.19 -30.65 29.85
C ILE A 599 6.55 -30.34 31.21
N MET A 600 5.32 -29.81 31.21
CA MET A 600 4.61 -29.50 32.46
C MET A 600 4.28 -30.75 33.29
N ASP A 601 4.09 -31.90 32.64
CA ASP A 601 3.91 -33.21 33.27
C ASP A 601 5.25 -33.86 33.71
N GLY A 602 6.39 -33.23 33.44
CA GLY A 602 7.73 -33.74 33.75
C GLY A 602 8.23 -34.84 32.80
N ARG A 603 7.68 -34.89 31.57
CA ARG A 603 8.09 -35.81 30.50
C ARG A 603 8.98 -35.09 29.48
N ASP A 604 9.86 -35.83 28.82
CA ASP A 604 10.65 -35.29 27.73
C ASP A 604 9.75 -34.90 26.54
N PRO A 605 9.95 -33.72 25.94
CA PRO A 605 9.13 -33.26 24.82
C PRO A 605 9.35 -34.16 23.60
N ARG A 606 8.24 -34.58 22.99
CA ARG A 606 8.26 -35.32 21.73
C ARG A 606 8.87 -34.48 20.60
N PRO A 607 9.52 -35.08 19.59
CA PRO A 607 9.97 -34.34 18.40
C PRO A 607 8.77 -33.71 17.65
N PRO A 608 8.96 -32.55 16.99
CA PRO A 608 7.95 -31.96 16.11
C PRO A 608 7.53 -32.90 14.97
N GLU A 609 6.30 -32.75 14.47
CA GLU A 609 5.83 -33.54 13.32
C GLU A 609 6.72 -33.32 12.09
N GLY A 610 7.24 -34.40 11.50
CA GLY A 610 8.14 -34.33 10.34
C GLY A 610 9.64 -34.17 10.68
N TRP A 611 10.02 -34.21 11.95
CA TRP A 611 11.42 -34.17 12.38
C TRP A 611 12.17 -35.48 12.05
N ASN A 612 13.19 -35.41 11.19
CA ASN A 612 14.13 -36.50 10.93
C ASN A 612 15.43 -36.23 11.72
N ASP A 613 15.82 -37.12 12.63
CA ASP A 613 17.02 -37.02 13.48
C ASP A 613 18.38 -37.09 12.72
N GLY A 614 18.41 -36.84 11.41
CA GLY A 614 19.53 -37.17 10.54
C GLY A 614 20.57 -36.07 10.26
N ASP A 615 20.32 -34.80 10.60
CA ASP A 615 21.13 -33.68 10.08
C ASP A 615 22.19 -33.09 11.04
N SER A 616 22.65 -33.87 12.03
CA SER A 616 23.72 -33.42 12.93
C SER A 616 24.79 -34.48 13.22
N SER A 617 25.60 -34.84 12.20
CA SER A 617 27.05 -35.05 12.36
C SER A 617 27.75 -35.26 11.01
N GLY A 618 28.64 -34.34 10.64
CA GLY A 618 29.55 -34.51 9.51
C GLY A 618 30.73 -35.45 9.85
N GLY A 619 31.13 -36.26 8.89
CA GLY A 619 32.33 -37.10 8.95
C GLY A 619 32.45 -38.00 7.73
N GLY A 620 33.10 -37.51 6.68
CA GLY A 620 33.24 -38.22 5.41
C GLY A 620 34.10 -39.47 5.48
N THR A 621 33.75 -40.47 4.67
CA THR A 621 34.65 -41.46 4.05
C THR A 621 33.92 -42.02 2.80
N PRO A 622 34.60 -42.21 1.65
CA PRO A 622 33.93 -42.33 0.36
C PRO A 622 33.40 -43.74 0.10
N ALA A 623 32.21 -43.84 -0.48
CA ALA A 623 31.69 -45.09 -1.00
C ALA A 623 32.37 -45.41 -2.33
N SER A 624 33.21 -46.44 -2.31
CA SER A 624 33.79 -47.10 -3.46
C SER A 624 32.71 -47.71 -4.36
N SER A 625 32.88 -47.53 -5.66
CA SER A 625 32.29 -48.38 -6.70
C SER A 625 32.77 -49.83 -6.54
N ASP A 626 31.86 -50.81 -6.57
CA ASP A 626 32.02 -51.93 -7.49
C ASP A 626 30.73 -52.73 -7.74
N GLN A 627 30.73 -53.41 -8.88
CA GLN A 627 29.61 -53.89 -9.66
C GLN A 627 29.07 -55.30 -9.30
N SER A 628 27.84 -55.55 -9.78
CA SER A 628 27.45 -56.69 -10.64
C SER A 628 26.72 -57.94 -10.07
N SER A 629 25.79 -58.40 -10.94
CA SER A 629 25.21 -59.74 -11.12
C SER A 629 24.08 -60.16 -10.17
N ALA A 630 23.04 -60.90 -10.58
CA ALA A 630 22.40 -61.22 -11.86
C ALA A 630 21.08 -61.93 -11.49
N SER A 631 20.08 -61.83 -12.38
CA SER A 631 18.76 -62.49 -12.35
C SER A 631 18.85 -64.05 -12.39
N PRO A 632 17.76 -64.85 -12.23
CA PRO A 632 16.70 -64.99 -13.26
C PRO A 632 15.26 -65.35 -12.72
N SER A 633 14.18 -64.85 -13.35
CA SER A 633 13.27 -65.50 -14.33
C SER A 633 12.02 -66.20 -13.75
N ASP A 634 10.82 -65.74 -14.17
CA ASP A 634 9.74 -66.57 -14.76
C ASP A 634 8.57 -65.65 -15.21
N THR A 635 8.42 -65.34 -16.50
CA THR A 635 7.56 -65.98 -17.54
C THR A 635 6.03 -66.00 -17.28
N ARG A 636 5.24 -65.18 -18.01
CA ARG A 636 4.48 -65.53 -19.25
C ARG A 636 3.32 -64.56 -19.58
N ASN A 637 3.30 -64.13 -20.86
CA ASN A 637 2.23 -63.89 -21.87
C ASN A 637 0.87 -63.29 -21.45
N GLY A 638 0.14 -62.50 -22.25
CA GLY A 638 0.11 -62.03 -23.66
C GLY A 638 -1.07 -60.99 -23.69
N ASP A 639 -1.44 -60.23 -24.72
CA ASP A 639 -1.29 -60.27 -26.17
C ASP A 639 -1.49 -58.85 -26.75
N GLU A 640 -1.11 -58.77 -28.02
CA GLU A 640 -1.12 -57.72 -29.04
C GLU A 640 -2.39 -56.87 -29.22
N ALA A 641 -2.21 -55.61 -29.66
CA ALA A 641 -2.84 -55.09 -30.88
C ALA A 641 -2.14 -53.81 -31.38
N SER A 642 -1.68 -53.89 -32.63
CA SER A 642 -1.00 -52.91 -33.48
C SER A 642 -1.89 -51.80 -34.05
N GLY A 643 -1.29 -50.66 -34.41
CA GLY A 643 -1.88 -49.65 -35.30
C GLY A 643 -0.91 -48.50 -35.60
N ASP A 644 -0.23 -48.60 -36.74
CA ASP A 644 0.79 -47.70 -37.32
C ASP A 644 0.26 -46.33 -37.81
N GLY A 645 1.21 -45.39 -37.98
CA GLY A 645 1.11 -44.15 -38.78
C GLY A 645 1.93 -43.01 -38.14
N ASP A 646 3.25 -42.90 -38.34
CA ASP A 646 3.95 -42.19 -39.45
C ASP A 646 3.58 -40.68 -39.50
N SER A 647 4.45 -39.67 -39.52
CA SER A 647 5.90 -39.48 -39.55
C SER A 647 6.19 -37.98 -39.27
N ASP A 648 7.47 -37.60 -39.26
CA ASP A 648 8.04 -36.25 -39.48
C ASP A 648 8.62 -35.51 -38.25
N ASP A 649 9.90 -35.86 -38.03
CA ASP A 649 11.07 -34.99 -38.18
C ASP A 649 11.52 -33.99 -37.09
N GLU A 650 12.79 -34.24 -36.74
CA GLU A 650 13.91 -33.35 -36.42
C GLU A 650 14.09 -32.73 -35.01
N GLU A 651 15.08 -33.37 -34.37
CA GLU A 651 15.92 -33.17 -33.20
C GLU A 651 16.67 -31.79 -33.09
N PRO A 652 17.59 -31.54 -32.10
CA PRO A 652 17.35 -30.55 -31.06
C PRO A 652 18.50 -29.53 -30.82
N SER A 653 18.36 -28.78 -29.71
CA SER A 653 19.43 -28.19 -28.87
C SER A 653 20.03 -26.82 -29.26
N ARG A 654 20.01 -25.87 -28.30
CA ARG A 654 21.21 -25.38 -27.57
C ARG A 654 20.92 -24.11 -26.76
N ARG A 655 21.38 -24.11 -25.49
CA ARG A 655 21.68 -22.90 -24.71
C ARG A 655 22.98 -22.26 -25.21
N PRO A 656 23.18 -20.95 -24.99
CA PRO A 656 24.39 -20.51 -24.27
C PRO A 656 24.11 -19.26 -23.37
N SER A 657 24.45 -19.29 -22.07
CA SER A 657 25.68 -18.78 -21.42
C SER A 657 25.66 -17.29 -21.03
N ASP A 658 25.79 -17.02 -19.74
CA ASP A 658 26.18 -15.73 -19.13
C ASP A 658 27.55 -15.22 -19.62
N PRO A 659 27.81 -13.91 -19.45
CA PRO A 659 29.09 -13.49 -18.88
C PRO A 659 29.01 -12.35 -17.83
N LEU A 660 29.62 -12.62 -16.67
CA LEU A 660 30.58 -11.81 -15.89
C LEU A 660 30.60 -10.26 -16.04
N GLY A 661 30.23 -9.56 -14.95
CA GLY A 661 31.14 -8.82 -14.05
C GLY A 661 31.96 -7.58 -14.52
N GLY A 662 31.69 -6.43 -13.86
CA GLY A 662 32.67 -5.37 -13.50
C GLY A 662 32.40 -3.95 -14.03
N PRO A 663 33.05 -2.88 -13.50
CA PRO A 663 33.10 -2.42 -12.10
C PRO A 663 32.73 -0.91 -11.94
N ALA A 664 33.00 -0.39 -10.74
CA ALA A 664 32.60 0.89 -10.14
C ALA A 664 33.15 2.21 -10.73
N GLY A 665 32.43 3.30 -10.38
CA GLY A 665 32.95 4.67 -10.16
C GLY A 665 32.53 5.72 -11.20
N PRO A 666 32.52 7.03 -10.87
CA PRO A 666 32.81 7.69 -9.58
C PRO A 666 31.58 8.11 -8.76
#